data_AF-A0A2A2JUJ3-F1
#
_entry.id   AF-A0A2A2JUJ3-F1
#
_cell.length_a   1.000
_cell.length_b   1.000
_cell.length_c   1.000
_cell.angle_alpha   90.00
_cell.angle_beta   90.00
_cell.angle_gamma   90.00
#
_symmetry.space_group_name_H-M   'P 1'
#
loop_
_entity.id
_entity.type
_entity.pdbx_description
1 polymer ?
#
loop_
_entity_poly.entity_id
_entity_poly.type
_entity_poly.pdbx_seq_one_letter_code
_entity_poly.pdbx_strand_id
1 'polypeptide(L)'
;MRLQRPCTVAVPFSVTVLLLAALAPFICHAKIDKKILREEAYELFMHGYRSYMDYAYPADELMPLTCKGRYRGITPSRGDVDDSLGNFSLTLIDSLDTLVVLGAVDEFEDAIKKVIEEVRFDSDFVVSVFETNIRILGGLLSAHLLVDVVRAKYPDRLKFYSGQLLKMAQEVGDRLMPAFNTTSGLPFSRINLRHGMLEYLKRQKDTCTACGGTMLLEMAALSRLTGNPLYEEKARKAMDFLWSQRHRASDLMGTVLNIDSGDWVRRDSGIGAGIDSYYEYCLKSYILLNEEDYLFRFNKHYDAVMRYVNKGPLFVDVHMHRPTVASRSFMDSLLAFWPGLQVLKGDVKRAVEMHEMLYQVIQKHKFLPEAFTHDFQVHWGEHPLRPEFIESTYFLYRATKDPHYLEVAKNIMDSINRYVRVPCGFAGVKDVRTMTHEDRMDSFVLSETFKYLYLIFAESEDLLLDPDNFVLTTEAHFLPLSIGDSPAPAQSDVDNMIRRRVFIRPDELQAMENEFVSANPLTTEHQTMDVEEAQMIRERTKSVLEELMNIHHKQQQQPVQTCAKPSERLHAWAFSATNKEHMRMLREMGIEVQVHTDGRMHLTHQSINGELIQCMYDQYGNGRRVDATSAAVLMHFTSSVDAVLFHSRSTSVQQFLTVVLLVLVIWILAILLVGISMLMAGLVAKLVDSVSEFEPKTTTPQIDPPEPKKSKPKIKAKRD
;
A
#
# COMPACT_ATOMS: atom_id res chain seq x y z
N MET A 1 16.11 -78.09 -25.10
CA MET A 1 16.06 -78.48 -26.52
C MET A 1 16.10 -77.20 -27.35
N ARG A 2 17.12 -77.08 -28.21
CA ARG A 2 17.38 -76.08 -29.28
C ARG A 2 17.62 -74.60 -28.93
N LEU A 3 18.92 -74.24 -29.02
CA LEU A 3 19.44 -72.94 -29.45
C LEU A 3 18.91 -72.54 -30.85
N GLN A 4 18.74 -71.24 -31.08
CA GLN A 4 19.41 -70.45 -32.14
C GLN A 4 18.87 -69.01 -32.19
N ARG A 5 19.79 -68.03 -32.11
CA ARG A 5 19.72 -66.75 -32.85
C ARG A 5 20.76 -66.85 -34.00
N PRO A 6 20.77 -66.02 -35.07
CA PRO A 6 19.99 -64.80 -35.33
C PRO A 6 19.43 -64.71 -36.78
N CYS A 7 18.63 -63.67 -37.07
CA CYS A 7 18.62 -63.02 -38.38
C CYS A 7 18.34 -61.53 -38.19
N THR A 8 19.30 -60.73 -38.65
CA THR A 8 19.28 -59.27 -38.73
C THR A 8 18.32 -58.79 -39.80
N VAL A 9 17.43 -57.86 -39.47
CA VAL A 9 16.86 -56.91 -40.43
C VAL A 9 17.19 -55.52 -39.94
N ALA A 10 18.03 -54.82 -40.70
CA ALA A 10 18.31 -53.41 -40.52
C ALA A 10 17.07 -52.62 -40.95
N VAL A 11 16.50 -51.84 -40.04
CA VAL A 11 15.48 -50.81 -40.33
C VAL A 11 16.04 -49.49 -39.79
N PRO A 12 15.92 -48.37 -40.52
CA PRO A 12 16.79 -47.22 -40.35
C PRO A 12 16.54 -46.46 -39.05
N PHE A 13 17.61 -45.83 -38.59
CA PHE A 13 17.81 -45.09 -37.34
C PHE A 13 17.00 -43.77 -37.23
N SER A 14 15.77 -43.71 -37.76
CA SER A 14 15.00 -42.45 -37.83
C SER A 14 13.54 -42.52 -37.41
N VAL A 15 13.08 -43.63 -36.82
CA VAL A 15 11.68 -43.74 -36.33
C VAL A 15 11.57 -43.85 -34.80
N THR A 16 12.68 -44.09 -34.10
CA THR A 16 12.68 -44.23 -32.63
C THR A 16 12.74 -42.89 -31.88
N VAL A 17 13.07 -41.79 -32.57
CA VAL A 17 13.09 -40.45 -31.96
C VAL A 17 11.73 -39.75 -32.04
N LEU A 18 10.86 -40.11 -32.99
CA LEU A 18 9.53 -39.49 -33.12
C LEU A 18 8.45 -40.08 -32.21
N LEU A 19 8.63 -41.30 -31.68
CA LEU A 19 7.67 -41.89 -30.73
C LEU A 19 7.99 -41.57 -29.25
N LEU A 20 9.19 -41.05 -28.95
CA LEU A 20 9.53 -40.51 -27.62
C LEU A 20 9.24 -39.01 -27.49
N ALA A 21 9.04 -38.29 -28.62
CA ALA A 21 8.61 -36.90 -28.63
C ALA A 21 7.09 -36.72 -28.54
N ALA A 22 6.30 -37.79 -28.69
CA ALA A 22 4.84 -37.79 -28.53
C ALA A 22 4.38 -38.08 -27.09
N LEU A 23 5.31 -38.34 -26.17
CA LEU A 23 5.11 -38.24 -24.74
C LEU A 23 5.79 -36.95 -24.25
N ALA A 24 5.35 -35.81 -24.80
CA ALA A 24 5.38 -34.60 -24.00
C ALA A 24 4.73 -34.96 -22.65
N PRO A 25 5.31 -34.59 -21.50
CA PRO A 25 4.56 -34.73 -20.27
C PRO A 25 3.38 -33.76 -20.43
N PHE A 26 2.21 -34.28 -20.79
CA PHE A 26 1.00 -33.82 -20.16
C PHE A 26 1.27 -34.02 -18.67
N ILE A 27 1.90 -33.03 -18.05
CA ILE A 27 1.77 -32.80 -16.62
C ILE A 27 0.28 -32.48 -16.50
N CYS A 28 -0.52 -33.55 -16.39
CA CYS A 28 -1.80 -33.46 -15.71
C CYS A 28 -1.44 -32.87 -14.36
N HIS A 29 -1.56 -31.56 -14.21
CA HIS A 29 -1.54 -30.94 -12.90
C HIS A 29 -2.63 -31.69 -12.15
N ALA A 30 -2.22 -32.50 -11.17
CA ALA A 30 -3.15 -33.24 -10.36
C ALA A 30 -4.13 -32.20 -9.81
N LYS A 31 -5.41 -32.35 -10.15
CA LYS A 31 -6.44 -31.39 -9.74
C LYS A 31 -6.33 -31.23 -8.22
N ILE A 32 -6.10 -30.00 -7.77
CA ILE A 32 -6.02 -29.71 -6.35
C ILE A 32 -7.32 -30.16 -5.69
N ASP A 33 -7.18 -31.04 -4.69
CA ASP A 33 -8.30 -31.43 -3.85
C ASP A 33 -8.49 -30.36 -2.77
N LYS A 34 -9.36 -29.39 -3.06
CA LYS A 34 -9.71 -28.30 -2.15
C LYS A 34 -10.21 -28.82 -0.80
N LYS A 35 -10.90 -29.96 -0.76
CA LYS A 35 -11.45 -30.51 0.48
C LYS A 35 -10.34 -30.94 1.44
N ILE A 36 -9.30 -31.59 0.92
CA ILE A 36 -8.14 -32.00 1.74
C ILE A 36 -7.42 -30.75 2.28
N LEU A 37 -7.14 -29.78 1.41
CA LEU A 37 -6.43 -28.56 1.82
C LEU A 37 -7.24 -27.70 2.81
N ARG A 38 -8.57 -27.67 2.66
CA ARG A 38 -9.47 -27.02 3.62
C ARG A 38 -9.42 -27.69 4.99
N GLU A 39 -9.40 -29.03 5.03
CA GLU A 39 -9.27 -29.78 6.29
C GLU A 39 -7.91 -29.54 6.95
N GLU A 40 -6.83 -29.46 6.17
CA GLU A 40 -5.50 -29.09 6.66
C GLU A 40 -5.47 -27.65 7.21
N ALA A 41 -6.14 -26.70 6.55
CA ALA A 41 -6.28 -25.33 7.05
C ALA A 41 -7.11 -25.25 8.34
N TYR A 42 -8.19 -26.04 8.44
CA TYR A 42 -8.97 -26.20 9.67
C TYR A 42 -8.10 -26.75 10.81
N GLU A 43 -7.30 -27.78 10.53
CA GLU A 43 -6.40 -28.40 11.48
C GLU A 43 -5.33 -27.42 11.98
N LEU A 44 -4.73 -26.63 11.09
CA LEU A 44 -3.79 -25.57 11.45
C LEU A 44 -4.40 -24.56 12.43
N PHE A 45 -5.59 -24.05 12.11
CA PHE A 45 -6.29 -23.13 12.99
C PHE A 45 -6.55 -23.78 14.35
N MET A 46 -7.08 -25.01 14.38
CA MET A 46 -7.43 -25.69 15.63
C MET A 46 -6.20 -26.02 16.48
N HIS A 47 -5.04 -26.32 15.86
CA HIS A 47 -3.77 -26.47 16.58
C HIS A 47 -3.39 -25.17 17.29
N GLY A 48 -3.44 -24.03 16.59
CA GLY A 48 -3.13 -22.72 17.16
C GLY A 48 -4.13 -22.28 18.23
N TYR A 49 -5.43 -22.39 17.93
CA TYR A 49 -6.53 -22.01 18.81
C TYR A 49 -6.54 -22.85 20.10
N ARG A 50 -6.48 -24.18 20.00
CA ARG A 50 -6.44 -25.05 21.19
C ARG A 50 -5.18 -24.81 22.02
N SER A 51 -4.03 -24.61 21.39
CA SER A 51 -2.80 -24.25 22.11
C SER A 51 -2.94 -22.93 22.87
N TYR A 52 -3.58 -21.92 22.28
CA TYR A 52 -3.89 -20.68 22.99
C TYR A 52 -4.82 -20.94 24.18
N MET A 53 -5.90 -21.70 23.99
CA MET A 53 -6.85 -22.01 25.05
C MET A 53 -6.23 -22.82 26.20
N ASP A 54 -5.30 -23.73 25.91
CA ASP A 54 -4.66 -24.59 26.91
C ASP A 54 -3.54 -23.89 27.68
N TYR A 55 -2.75 -23.04 27.01
CA TYR A 55 -1.48 -22.51 27.56
C TYR A 55 -1.46 -21.01 27.81
N ALA A 56 -2.31 -20.24 27.13
CA ALA A 56 -2.26 -18.79 27.16
C ALA A 56 -3.50 -18.15 27.77
N TYR A 57 -4.70 -18.64 27.49
CA TYR A 57 -5.95 -18.08 28.03
C TYR A 57 -5.88 -17.90 29.56
N PRO A 58 -6.23 -16.71 30.12
CA PRO A 58 -6.81 -15.52 29.48
C PRO A 58 -5.80 -14.41 29.06
N ALA A 59 -4.53 -14.75 28.81
CA ALA A 59 -3.55 -13.80 28.29
C ALA A 59 -3.95 -13.27 26.91
N ASP A 60 -3.37 -12.13 26.50
CA ASP A 60 -3.69 -11.55 25.19
C ASP A 60 -3.10 -12.34 24.03
N GLU A 61 -1.90 -12.92 24.19
CA GLU A 61 -1.20 -13.68 23.15
C GLU A 61 -0.55 -14.95 23.71
N LEU A 62 -0.25 -15.89 22.82
CA LEU A 62 0.49 -17.11 23.13
C LEU A 62 1.98 -16.94 22.87
N MET A 63 2.78 -17.45 23.81
CA MET A 63 4.22 -17.68 23.69
C MET A 63 4.42 -19.18 23.41
N PRO A 64 4.48 -19.59 22.12
CA PRO A 64 4.34 -20.99 21.69
C PRO A 64 5.60 -21.85 21.89
N LEU A 65 6.77 -21.25 22.11
CA LEU A 65 8.01 -21.98 22.44
C LEU A 65 8.07 -22.32 23.93
N THR A 66 7.57 -21.43 24.79
CA THR A 66 7.54 -21.65 26.24
C THR A 66 6.21 -22.19 26.75
N CYS A 67 5.19 -22.31 25.89
CA CYS A 67 3.84 -22.76 26.22
C CYS A 67 3.23 -21.93 27.35
N LYS A 68 3.26 -20.59 27.21
CA LYS A 68 2.77 -19.64 28.21
C LYS A 68 1.95 -18.52 27.58
N GLY A 69 1.11 -17.89 28.38
CA GLY A 69 0.45 -16.64 28.02
C GLY A 69 1.36 -15.42 28.16
N ARG A 70 1.22 -14.46 27.23
CA ARG A 70 1.86 -13.15 27.30
C ARG A 70 0.97 -12.16 28.06
N TYR A 71 1.41 -11.79 29.27
CA TYR A 71 0.69 -10.86 30.13
C TYR A 71 1.40 -9.50 30.20
N ARG A 72 0.70 -8.44 29.82
CA ARG A 72 1.24 -7.08 29.90
C ARG A 72 1.56 -6.71 31.34
N GLY A 73 2.74 -6.12 31.55
CA GLY A 73 3.27 -5.76 32.87
C GLY A 73 3.95 -6.92 33.63
N ILE A 74 3.82 -8.17 33.17
CA ILE A 74 4.49 -9.33 33.76
C ILE A 74 5.60 -9.82 32.84
N THR A 75 5.31 -10.04 31.56
CA THR A 75 6.32 -10.44 30.58
C THR A 75 7.16 -9.23 30.14
N PRO A 76 8.47 -9.43 29.82
CA PRO A 76 9.31 -8.35 29.30
C PRO A 76 8.69 -7.67 28.08
N SER A 77 8.69 -6.33 28.09
CA SER A 77 8.05 -5.54 27.03
C SER A 77 8.80 -5.66 25.71
N ARG A 78 8.05 -5.76 24.60
CA ARG A 78 8.53 -5.65 23.21
C ARG A 78 8.48 -4.21 22.67
N GLY A 79 8.30 -3.22 23.56
CA GLY A 79 8.08 -1.83 23.16
C GLY A 79 6.68 -1.61 22.61
N ASP A 80 6.58 -0.79 21.56
CA ASP A 80 5.32 -0.35 20.96
C ASP A 80 4.45 -1.50 20.41
N VAL A 81 5.05 -2.66 20.11
CA VAL A 81 4.32 -3.88 19.73
C VAL A 81 3.33 -4.31 20.81
N ASP A 82 3.66 -4.11 22.09
CA ASP A 82 2.76 -4.49 23.19
C ASP A 82 1.63 -3.48 23.39
N ASP A 83 1.56 -2.37 22.64
CA ASP A 83 0.46 -1.40 22.74
C ASP A 83 -0.88 -1.98 22.28
N SER A 84 -0.89 -3.08 21.53
CA SER A 84 -2.11 -3.86 21.22
C SER A 84 -2.66 -4.63 22.43
N LEU A 85 -1.85 -4.86 23.47
CA LEU A 85 -2.18 -5.72 24.60
C LEU A 85 -2.82 -4.91 25.74
N GLY A 86 -4.02 -5.26 26.17
CA GLY A 86 -4.75 -4.60 27.26
C GLY A 86 -5.07 -5.51 28.44
N ASN A 87 -4.59 -6.75 28.45
CA ASN A 87 -5.02 -7.86 29.29
C ASN A 87 -6.54 -8.10 29.19
N PHE A 88 -7.07 -8.17 27.98
CA PHE A 88 -8.50 -8.36 27.67
C PHE A 88 -8.77 -9.61 26.83
N SER A 89 -7.84 -10.59 26.84
CA SER A 89 -7.91 -11.82 26.05
C SER A 89 -7.95 -11.55 24.54
N LEU A 90 -7.04 -10.70 24.04
CA LEU A 90 -6.97 -10.26 22.64
C LEU A 90 -7.19 -11.41 21.64
N THR A 91 -6.35 -12.44 21.64
CA THR A 91 -6.47 -13.58 20.70
C THR A 91 -7.82 -14.29 20.78
N LEU A 92 -8.47 -14.35 21.95
CA LEU A 92 -9.81 -14.96 22.07
C LEU A 92 -10.85 -14.15 21.31
N ILE A 93 -10.87 -12.82 21.51
CA ILE A 93 -11.84 -11.92 20.87
C ILE A 93 -11.63 -11.88 19.36
N ASP A 94 -10.37 -11.73 18.96
CA ASP A 94 -9.95 -11.58 17.57
C ASP A 94 -10.31 -12.83 16.72
N SER A 95 -10.27 -14.03 17.33
CA SER A 95 -10.56 -15.30 16.62
C SER A 95 -12.04 -15.73 16.62
N LEU A 96 -12.95 -14.99 17.28
CA LEU A 96 -14.35 -15.39 17.44
C LEU A 96 -15.07 -15.63 16.10
N ASP A 97 -14.93 -14.69 15.17
CA ASP A 97 -15.57 -14.79 13.85
C ASP A 97 -14.99 -15.93 13.00
N THR A 98 -13.71 -16.24 13.20
CA THR A 98 -13.01 -17.33 12.49
C THR A 98 -13.60 -18.68 12.89
N LEU A 99 -13.97 -18.88 14.15
CA LEU A 99 -14.67 -20.08 14.60
C LEU A 99 -15.97 -20.31 13.83
N VAL A 100 -16.71 -19.23 13.50
CA VAL A 100 -17.93 -19.30 12.68
C VAL A 100 -17.60 -19.66 11.23
N VAL A 101 -16.56 -19.05 10.65
CA VAL A 101 -16.10 -19.36 9.28
C VAL A 101 -15.74 -20.84 9.12
N LEU A 102 -15.07 -21.40 10.12
CA LEU A 102 -14.64 -22.81 10.14
C LEU A 102 -15.77 -23.79 10.51
N GLY A 103 -16.96 -23.30 10.88
CA GLY A 103 -18.06 -24.14 11.36
C GLY A 103 -17.83 -24.74 12.76
N ALA A 104 -16.86 -24.23 13.52
CA ALA A 104 -16.54 -24.63 14.90
C ALA A 104 -17.53 -23.98 15.90
N VAL A 105 -18.80 -24.33 15.77
CA VAL A 105 -19.92 -23.70 16.51
C VAL A 105 -19.86 -24.00 18.02
N ASP A 106 -19.32 -25.15 18.41
CA ASP A 106 -19.11 -25.51 19.83
C ASP A 106 -18.09 -24.59 20.48
N GLU A 107 -16.92 -24.46 19.86
CA GLU A 107 -15.86 -23.57 20.31
C GLU A 107 -16.31 -22.11 20.29
N PHE A 108 -17.06 -21.67 19.27
CA PHE A 108 -17.61 -20.30 19.22
C PHE A 108 -18.55 -20.01 20.39
N GLU A 109 -19.49 -20.91 20.68
CA GLU A 109 -20.44 -20.73 21.77
C GLU A 109 -19.73 -20.65 23.14
N ASP A 110 -18.75 -21.51 23.37
CA ASP A 110 -17.99 -21.53 24.62
C ASP A 110 -17.04 -20.34 24.75
N ALA A 111 -16.42 -19.90 23.66
CA ALA A 111 -15.62 -18.69 23.61
C ALA A 111 -16.45 -17.45 23.96
N ILE A 112 -17.68 -17.33 23.44
CA ILE A 112 -18.58 -16.22 23.77
C ILE A 112 -18.91 -16.20 25.27
N LYS A 113 -19.21 -17.37 25.88
CA LYS A 113 -19.47 -17.44 27.33
C LYS A 113 -18.26 -16.92 28.12
N LYS A 114 -17.07 -17.38 27.77
CA LYS A 114 -15.80 -16.93 28.37
C LYS A 114 -15.56 -15.44 28.24
N VAL A 115 -15.80 -14.87 27.06
CA VAL A 115 -15.66 -13.43 26.83
C VAL A 115 -16.63 -12.66 27.73
N ILE A 116 -17.90 -13.04 27.77
CA ILE A 116 -18.92 -12.37 28.59
C ILE A 116 -18.60 -12.47 30.08
N GLU A 117 -18.15 -13.64 30.55
CA GLU A 117 -17.93 -13.91 31.97
C GLU A 117 -16.63 -13.27 32.49
N GLU A 118 -15.54 -13.34 31.72
CA GLU A 118 -14.18 -13.08 32.23
C GLU A 118 -13.51 -11.81 31.67
N VAL A 119 -13.84 -11.35 30.47
CA VAL A 119 -13.15 -10.19 29.85
C VAL A 119 -13.60 -8.87 30.46
N ARG A 120 -12.65 -7.99 30.76
CA ARG A 120 -12.89 -6.62 31.23
C ARG A 120 -11.99 -5.63 30.48
N PHE A 121 -12.49 -4.41 30.28
CA PHE A 121 -11.77 -3.34 29.57
C PHE A 121 -11.33 -2.19 30.48
N ASP A 122 -11.24 -2.43 31.79
CA ASP A 122 -10.91 -1.43 32.80
C ASP A 122 -9.48 -1.55 33.34
N SER A 123 -8.57 -2.20 32.61
CA SER A 123 -7.17 -2.32 33.03
C SER A 123 -6.44 -0.97 33.03
N ASP A 124 -5.48 -0.80 33.93
CA ASP A 124 -4.65 0.42 33.99
C ASP A 124 -3.44 0.28 33.04
N PHE A 125 -3.72 0.09 31.75
CA PHE A 125 -2.72 0.06 30.69
C PHE A 125 -3.00 1.09 29.62
N VAL A 126 -1.92 1.61 29.03
CA VAL A 126 -1.98 2.44 27.82
C VAL A 126 -2.00 1.54 26.61
N VAL A 127 -3.03 1.64 25.79
CA VAL A 127 -3.18 0.87 24.56
C VAL A 127 -3.17 1.78 23.34
N SER A 128 -2.87 1.19 22.19
CA SER A 128 -3.04 1.83 20.88
C SER A 128 -4.53 1.95 20.57
N VAL A 129 -4.97 3.16 20.21
CA VAL A 129 -6.36 3.41 19.78
C VAL A 129 -6.65 2.64 18.49
N PHE A 130 -5.68 2.59 17.59
CA PHE A 130 -5.78 1.89 16.32
C PHE A 130 -5.92 0.37 16.50
N GLU A 131 -5.03 -0.25 17.27
CA GLU A 131 -5.07 -1.71 17.48
C GLU A 131 -6.33 -2.13 18.25
N THR A 132 -6.74 -1.34 19.24
CA THR A 132 -7.97 -1.63 20.01
C THR A 132 -9.21 -1.52 19.12
N ASN A 133 -9.24 -0.57 18.18
CA ASN A 133 -10.35 -0.43 17.23
C ASN A 133 -10.43 -1.64 16.29
N ILE A 134 -9.35 -1.94 15.56
CA ILE A 134 -9.42 -2.96 14.51
C ILE A 134 -9.57 -4.38 15.08
N ARG A 135 -8.96 -4.70 16.23
CA ARG A 135 -8.96 -6.07 16.79
C ARG A 135 -10.09 -6.31 17.79
N ILE A 136 -10.24 -5.42 18.77
CA ILE A 136 -11.21 -5.64 19.86
C ILE A 136 -12.59 -5.17 19.47
N LEU A 137 -12.71 -3.91 19.03
CA LEU A 137 -14.01 -3.41 18.61
C LEU A 137 -14.50 -4.16 17.36
N GLY A 138 -13.63 -4.36 16.36
CA GLY A 138 -13.91 -5.17 15.18
C GLY A 138 -14.36 -6.60 15.51
N GLY A 139 -13.58 -7.33 16.33
CA GLY A 139 -13.89 -8.72 16.71
C GLY A 139 -15.19 -8.86 17.50
N LEU A 140 -15.47 -7.96 18.46
CA LEU A 140 -16.71 -7.97 19.23
C LEU A 140 -17.94 -7.68 18.35
N LEU A 141 -17.84 -6.69 17.45
CA LEU A 141 -18.91 -6.35 16.52
C LEU A 141 -19.19 -7.49 15.55
N SER A 142 -18.14 -8.06 14.96
CA SER A 142 -18.28 -9.18 14.02
C SER A 142 -18.89 -10.40 14.69
N ALA A 143 -18.38 -10.80 15.86
CA ALA A 143 -18.96 -11.90 16.63
C ALA A 143 -20.42 -11.64 17.01
N HIS A 144 -20.77 -10.40 17.39
CA HIS A 144 -22.16 -10.03 17.68
C HIS A 144 -23.08 -10.28 16.48
N LEU A 145 -22.66 -9.86 15.28
CA LEU A 145 -23.42 -10.02 14.04
C LEU A 145 -23.52 -11.49 13.61
N LEU A 146 -22.46 -12.27 13.82
CA LEU A 146 -22.42 -13.68 13.42
C LEU A 146 -23.20 -14.61 14.35
N VAL A 147 -23.58 -14.16 15.57
CA VAL A 147 -24.53 -14.92 16.40
C VAL A 147 -25.85 -15.17 15.66
N ASP A 148 -26.35 -14.18 14.92
CA ASP A 148 -27.62 -14.33 14.19
C ASP A 148 -27.48 -15.28 12.99
N VAL A 149 -26.31 -15.29 12.33
CA VAL A 149 -25.97 -16.27 11.30
C VAL A 149 -26.00 -17.70 11.86
N VAL A 150 -25.36 -17.92 13.02
CA VAL A 150 -25.33 -19.23 13.67
C VAL A 150 -26.74 -19.67 14.08
N ARG A 151 -27.54 -18.77 14.66
CA ARG A 151 -28.93 -19.06 15.08
C ARG A 151 -29.86 -19.35 13.90
N ALA A 152 -29.67 -18.68 12.77
CA ALA A 152 -30.46 -18.94 11.58
C ALA A 152 -30.31 -20.39 11.07
N LYS A 153 -29.10 -20.96 11.19
CA LYS A 153 -28.82 -22.35 10.82
C LYS A 153 -29.05 -23.34 11.95
N TYR A 154 -28.81 -22.95 13.20
CA TYR A 154 -28.93 -23.77 14.40
C TYR A 154 -29.77 -23.05 15.48
N PRO A 155 -31.11 -23.08 15.41
CA PRO A 155 -32.00 -22.31 16.29
C PRO A 155 -31.88 -22.63 17.79
N ASP A 156 -31.34 -23.80 18.14
CA ASP A 156 -31.16 -24.22 19.53
C ASP A 156 -29.89 -23.68 20.20
N ARG A 157 -28.97 -23.08 19.44
CA ARG A 157 -27.68 -22.59 19.93
C ARG A 157 -27.75 -21.16 20.46
N LEU A 158 -26.79 -20.79 21.30
CA LEU A 158 -26.61 -19.43 21.81
C LEU A 158 -27.85 -18.84 22.52
N LYS A 159 -28.77 -19.63 23.09
CA LYS A 159 -30.01 -19.12 23.73
C LYS A 159 -29.77 -18.14 24.88
N PHE A 160 -28.62 -18.24 25.55
CA PHE A 160 -28.21 -17.33 26.63
C PHE A 160 -27.82 -15.93 26.13
N TYR A 161 -27.54 -15.78 24.84
CA TYR A 161 -27.06 -14.54 24.25
C TYR A 161 -28.20 -13.55 24.00
N SER A 162 -28.03 -12.32 24.46
CA SER A 162 -28.99 -11.23 24.36
C SER A 162 -28.27 -9.89 24.08
N GLY A 163 -27.26 -9.92 23.20
CA GLY A 163 -26.51 -8.73 22.78
C GLY A 163 -25.40 -8.27 23.73
N GLN A 164 -24.88 -9.15 24.59
CA GLN A 164 -23.82 -8.82 25.53
C GLN A 164 -22.55 -8.30 24.82
N LEU A 165 -22.15 -8.92 23.70
CA LEU A 165 -20.96 -8.50 22.95
C LEU A 165 -21.11 -7.09 22.35
N LEU A 166 -22.32 -6.70 21.91
CA LEU A 166 -22.57 -5.32 21.46
C LEU A 166 -22.43 -4.31 22.61
N LYS A 167 -22.88 -4.65 23.82
CA LYS A 167 -22.69 -3.80 25.00
C LYS A 167 -21.20 -3.67 25.36
N MET A 168 -20.44 -4.75 25.23
CA MET A 168 -18.99 -4.76 25.41
C MET A 168 -18.29 -3.92 24.33
N ALA A 169 -18.69 -4.05 23.06
CA ALA A 169 -18.20 -3.22 21.97
C ALA A 169 -18.48 -1.73 22.21
N GLN A 170 -19.68 -1.40 22.71
CA GLN A 170 -20.03 -0.04 23.11
C GLN A 170 -19.13 0.48 24.24
N GLU A 171 -18.85 -0.33 25.26
CA GLU A 171 -17.92 0.04 26.34
C GLU A 171 -16.52 0.36 25.80
N VAL A 172 -16.00 -0.47 24.88
CA VAL A 172 -14.71 -0.23 24.22
C VAL A 172 -14.75 1.07 23.43
N GLY A 173 -15.79 1.28 22.61
CA GLY A 173 -16.00 2.52 21.86
C GLY A 173 -15.98 3.75 22.77
N ASP A 174 -16.78 3.74 23.84
CA ASP A 174 -16.87 4.81 24.84
C ASP A 174 -15.50 5.12 25.48
N ARG A 175 -14.69 4.09 25.75
CA ARG A 175 -13.32 4.25 26.30
C ARG A 175 -12.35 4.86 25.30
N LEU A 176 -12.54 4.65 23.99
CA LEU A 176 -11.70 5.24 22.94
C LEU A 176 -12.10 6.69 22.60
N MET A 177 -13.35 7.08 22.81
CA MET A 177 -13.88 8.41 22.46
C MET A 177 -13.04 9.60 22.95
N PRO A 178 -12.46 9.61 24.17
CA PRO A 178 -11.62 10.71 24.63
C PRO A 178 -10.40 10.98 23.73
N ALA A 179 -9.88 9.97 23.01
CA ALA A 179 -8.76 10.15 22.11
C ALA A 179 -9.09 11.03 20.90
N PHE A 180 -10.36 11.09 20.48
CA PHE A 180 -10.82 11.92 19.36
C PHE A 180 -11.03 13.40 19.75
N ASN A 181 -10.79 13.77 21.01
CA ASN A 181 -10.94 15.14 21.48
C ASN A 181 -9.69 15.99 21.16
N THR A 182 -9.44 16.19 19.87
CA THR A 182 -8.34 16.98 19.32
C THR A 182 -8.87 18.11 18.45
N THR A 183 -8.01 19.08 18.12
CA THR A 183 -8.40 20.22 17.29
C THR A 183 -8.83 19.77 15.89
N SER A 184 -8.09 18.84 15.29
CA SER A 184 -8.40 18.29 13.96
C SER A 184 -9.55 17.27 13.96
N GLY A 185 -9.77 16.57 15.07
CA GLY A 185 -10.63 15.39 15.15
C GLY A 185 -9.89 14.07 14.90
N LEU A 186 -8.61 14.08 14.56
CA LEU A 186 -7.77 12.88 14.55
C LEU A 186 -7.62 12.33 15.96
N PRO A 187 -7.69 11.00 16.17
CA PRO A 187 -7.43 10.43 17.48
C PRO A 187 -5.95 10.56 17.87
N PHE A 188 -5.70 10.75 19.17
CA PHE A 188 -4.40 10.41 19.75
C PHE A 188 -4.06 8.94 19.43
N SER A 189 -2.78 8.63 19.24
CA SER A 189 -2.34 7.25 18.93
C SER A 189 -2.53 6.29 20.11
N ARG A 190 -2.54 6.81 21.33
CA ARG A 190 -2.58 6.02 22.58
C ARG A 190 -3.58 6.59 23.59
N ILE A 191 -4.18 5.70 24.38
CA ILE A 191 -5.11 6.02 25.46
C ILE A 191 -4.98 5.03 26.62
N ASN A 192 -5.19 5.46 27.86
CA ASN A 192 -5.28 4.54 29.00
C ASN A 192 -6.71 3.99 29.12
N LEU A 193 -6.86 2.67 29.21
CA LEU A 193 -8.18 2.02 29.24
C LEU A 193 -9.02 2.40 30.47
N ARG A 194 -8.41 2.57 31.64
CA ARG A 194 -9.08 2.94 32.90
C ARG A 194 -9.27 4.45 33.05
N HIS A 195 -8.26 5.22 32.70
CA HIS A 195 -8.14 6.65 33.04
C HIS A 195 -8.31 7.58 31.83
N GLY A 196 -8.48 7.04 30.62
CA GLY A 196 -8.62 7.81 29.39
C GLY A 196 -7.34 8.58 29.03
N MET A 197 -7.49 9.85 28.65
CA MET A 197 -6.37 10.69 28.21
C MET A 197 -5.58 11.27 29.40
N LEU A 198 -4.49 10.59 29.78
CA LEU A 198 -3.53 11.05 30.78
C LEU A 198 -2.71 12.26 30.28
N GLU A 199 -2.24 13.09 31.22
CA GLU A 199 -1.57 14.37 30.89
C GLU A 199 -0.31 14.21 30.03
N TYR A 200 0.48 13.14 30.25
CA TYR A 200 1.65 12.88 29.43
C TYR A 200 1.28 12.37 28.03
N LEU A 201 0.16 11.64 27.87
CA LEU A 201 -0.34 11.19 26.57
C LEU A 201 -0.79 12.40 25.72
N LYS A 202 -1.42 13.40 26.34
CA LYS A 202 -1.81 14.64 25.67
C LYS A 202 -0.64 15.43 25.06
N ARG A 203 0.59 15.16 25.51
CA ARG A 203 1.81 15.77 24.95
C ARG A 203 2.32 15.03 23.72
N GLN A 204 1.92 13.78 23.52
CA GLN A 204 2.26 12.96 22.35
C GLN A 204 1.27 13.26 21.23
N LYS A 205 1.63 14.22 20.37
CA LYS A 205 0.74 14.74 19.32
C LYS A 205 0.92 14.08 17.96
N ASP A 206 1.80 13.09 17.86
CA ASP A 206 2.10 12.44 16.59
C ASP A 206 1.23 11.19 16.44
N THR A 207 0.59 11.07 15.28
CA THR A 207 -0.18 9.89 14.88
C THR A 207 0.18 9.48 13.46
N CYS A 208 -0.04 8.20 13.12
CA CYS A 208 0.16 7.73 11.76
C CYS A 208 -1.10 7.93 10.90
N THR A 209 -0.94 7.97 9.57
CA THR A 209 -2.09 8.15 8.66
C THR A 209 -3.08 6.99 8.76
N ALA A 210 -2.59 5.76 8.81
CA ALA A 210 -3.42 4.57 9.09
C ALA A 210 -4.11 4.68 10.48
N CYS A 211 -3.38 5.10 11.51
CA CYS A 211 -3.87 5.21 12.88
C CYS A 211 -5.09 6.13 13.01
N GLY A 212 -5.14 7.23 12.25
CA GLY A 212 -6.30 8.12 12.20
C GLY A 212 -7.33 7.77 11.12
N GLY A 213 -6.91 7.03 10.09
CA GLY A 213 -7.70 6.72 8.89
C GLY A 213 -8.48 5.41 8.95
N THR A 214 -8.13 4.52 9.87
CA THR A 214 -8.63 3.14 9.91
C THR A 214 -9.56 2.92 11.10
N MET A 215 -10.49 3.86 11.30
CA MET A 215 -11.48 3.83 12.39
C MET A 215 -12.92 3.66 11.89
N LEU A 216 -13.18 4.01 10.63
CA LEU A 216 -14.53 4.31 10.15
C LEU A 216 -15.43 3.08 10.07
N LEU A 217 -14.93 1.92 9.65
CA LEU A 217 -15.78 0.74 9.46
C LEU A 217 -16.40 0.27 10.79
N GLU A 218 -15.58 0.10 11.82
CA GLU A 218 -16.01 -0.36 13.14
C GLU A 218 -16.86 0.69 13.85
N MET A 219 -16.45 1.96 13.79
CA MET A 219 -17.18 3.06 14.43
C MET A 219 -18.53 3.31 13.75
N ALA A 220 -18.62 3.17 12.41
CA ALA A 220 -19.89 3.22 11.71
C ALA A 220 -20.79 2.05 12.10
N ALA A 221 -20.26 0.81 12.09
CA ALA A 221 -21.02 -0.36 12.53
C ALA A 221 -21.54 -0.20 13.97
N LEU A 222 -20.70 0.26 14.90
CA LEU A 222 -21.11 0.53 16.28
C LEU A 222 -22.21 1.59 16.36
N SER A 223 -22.09 2.69 15.60
CA SER A 223 -23.12 3.72 15.55
C SER A 223 -24.47 3.20 15.04
N ARG A 224 -24.47 2.42 13.96
CA ARG A 224 -25.70 1.86 13.38
C ARG A 224 -26.36 0.83 14.29
N LEU A 225 -25.56 -0.01 14.96
CA LEU A 225 -26.07 -1.06 15.85
C LEU A 225 -26.57 -0.53 17.20
N THR A 226 -25.96 0.54 17.72
CA THR A 226 -26.35 1.16 19.01
C THR A 226 -27.36 2.30 18.87
N GLY A 227 -27.48 2.86 17.67
CA GLY A 227 -28.24 4.09 17.41
C GLY A 227 -27.55 5.37 17.89
N ASN A 228 -26.30 5.30 18.39
CA ASN A 228 -25.52 6.47 18.79
C ASN A 228 -24.62 6.96 17.64
N PRO A 229 -24.91 8.10 17.00
CA PRO A 229 -24.17 8.56 15.82
C PRO A 229 -22.75 9.05 16.12
N LEU A 230 -22.40 9.25 17.40
CA LEU A 230 -21.15 9.91 17.79
C LEU A 230 -19.89 9.17 17.31
N TYR A 231 -19.90 7.84 17.29
CA TYR A 231 -18.75 7.04 16.87
C TYR A 231 -18.43 7.28 15.40
N GLU A 232 -19.42 7.10 14.53
CA GLU A 232 -19.33 7.33 13.10
C GLU A 232 -18.94 8.79 12.78
N GLU A 233 -19.60 9.76 13.41
CA GLU A 233 -19.31 11.20 13.21
C GLU A 233 -17.84 11.55 13.49
N LYS A 234 -17.26 10.98 14.57
CA LYS A 234 -15.86 11.25 14.93
C LYS A 234 -14.89 10.60 13.95
N ALA A 235 -15.14 9.35 13.54
CA ALA A 235 -14.30 8.67 12.56
C ALA A 235 -14.38 9.35 11.17
N ARG A 236 -15.57 9.83 10.76
CA ARG A 236 -15.74 10.61 9.53
C ARG A 236 -14.96 11.90 9.55
N LYS A 237 -15.03 12.65 10.66
CA LYS A 237 -14.26 13.88 10.83
C LYS A 237 -12.75 13.64 10.68
N ALA A 238 -12.23 12.54 11.23
CA ALA A 238 -10.83 12.15 11.06
C ALA A 238 -10.49 11.90 9.59
N MET A 239 -11.32 11.15 8.85
CA MET A 239 -11.16 10.90 7.42
C MET A 239 -11.21 12.17 6.57
N ASP A 240 -12.12 13.10 6.88
CA ASP A 240 -12.25 14.40 6.21
C ASP A 240 -11.02 15.28 6.43
N PHE A 241 -10.51 15.28 7.66
CA PHE A 241 -9.29 16.00 7.98
C PHE A 241 -8.10 15.42 7.22
N LEU A 242 -7.87 14.10 7.25
CA LEU A 242 -6.80 13.45 6.49
C LEU A 242 -6.88 13.77 5.01
N TRP A 243 -8.07 13.64 4.42
CA TRP A 243 -8.30 13.99 3.02
C TRP A 243 -7.83 15.42 2.69
N SER A 244 -8.08 16.38 3.59
CA SER A 244 -7.65 17.77 3.42
C SER A 244 -6.13 17.98 3.53
N GLN A 245 -5.39 17.07 4.18
CA GLN A 245 -3.94 17.17 4.41
C GLN A 245 -3.09 16.65 3.24
N ARG A 246 -3.71 16.04 2.22
CA ARG A 246 -3.00 15.54 1.04
C ARG A 246 -2.23 16.64 0.33
N HIS A 247 -1.11 16.27 -0.28
CA HIS A 247 -0.32 17.23 -1.04
C HIS A 247 -1.05 17.64 -2.32
N ARG A 248 -1.36 18.94 -2.46
CA ARG A 248 -2.23 19.47 -3.53
C ARG A 248 -1.81 19.14 -4.97
N ALA A 249 -0.53 18.92 -5.22
CA ALA A 249 -0.01 18.67 -6.57
C ALA A 249 0.16 17.18 -6.90
N SER A 250 0.37 16.35 -5.89
CA SER A 250 0.66 14.92 -6.09
C SER A 250 -0.46 14.02 -5.59
N ASP A 251 -1.42 14.55 -4.82
CA ASP A 251 -2.46 13.82 -4.08
C ASP A 251 -1.92 12.72 -3.14
N LEU A 252 -0.60 12.72 -2.88
CA LEU A 252 0.06 11.83 -1.94
C LEU A 252 -0.11 12.33 -0.49
N MET A 253 0.01 11.39 0.43
CA MET A 253 -0.12 11.57 1.87
C MET A 253 1.17 11.13 2.56
N GLY A 254 1.56 11.78 3.65
CA GLY A 254 2.70 11.33 4.46
C GLY A 254 2.30 10.17 5.37
N THR A 255 3.25 9.61 6.13
CA THR A 255 3.00 8.50 7.05
C THR A 255 2.69 8.94 8.48
N VAL A 256 3.22 10.09 8.95
CA VAL A 256 3.01 10.58 10.32
C VAL A 256 2.74 12.08 10.31
N LEU A 257 1.71 12.51 11.04
CA LEU A 257 1.29 13.90 11.18
C LEU A 257 0.96 14.28 12.62
N ASN A 258 1.00 15.58 12.88
CA ASN A 258 0.57 16.15 14.14
C ASN A 258 -0.96 16.24 14.21
N ILE A 259 -1.57 15.72 15.27
CA ILE A 259 -3.03 15.68 15.46
C ILE A 259 -3.67 17.06 15.67
N ASP A 260 -2.93 18.09 16.06
CA ASP A 260 -3.50 19.43 16.24
C ASP A 260 -3.26 20.32 15.02
N SER A 261 -2.02 20.39 14.53
CA SER A 261 -1.68 21.27 13.41
C SER A 261 -1.95 20.67 12.03
N GLY A 262 -1.98 19.34 11.91
CA GLY A 262 -2.00 18.63 10.63
C GLY A 262 -0.64 18.59 9.93
N ASP A 263 0.42 19.16 10.52
CA ASP A 263 1.73 19.17 9.90
C ASP A 263 2.31 17.77 9.78
N TRP A 264 2.79 17.45 8.58
CA TRP A 264 3.48 16.19 8.30
C TRP A 264 4.85 16.15 8.99
N VAL A 265 4.95 15.29 10.01
CA VAL A 265 6.19 14.93 10.72
C VAL A 265 7.05 14.01 9.85
N ARG A 266 6.42 13.00 9.25
CA ARG A 266 7.04 12.10 8.27
C ARG A 266 6.34 12.22 6.91
N ARG A 267 7.14 12.58 5.91
CA ARG A 267 6.70 12.93 4.55
C ARG A 267 7.03 11.86 3.52
N ASP A 268 7.54 10.72 3.95
CA ASP A 268 7.56 9.50 3.13
C ASP A 268 6.12 9.09 2.81
N SER A 269 5.92 8.60 1.59
CA SER A 269 4.63 8.23 1.02
C SER A 269 4.83 6.97 0.20
N GLY A 270 3.98 5.99 0.42
CA GLY A 270 4.05 4.67 -0.15
C GLY A 270 2.74 3.95 0.06
N ILE A 271 2.78 2.64 0.00
CA ILE A 271 1.64 1.78 0.30
C ILE A 271 1.90 0.85 1.49
N GLY A 272 3.05 0.97 2.15
CA GLY A 272 3.39 0.11 3.29
C GLY A 272 2.99 0.70 4.65
N ALA A 273 3.77 0.31 5.66
CA ALA A 273 3.51 0.56 7.07
C ALA A 273 3.20 2.03 7.39
N GLY A 274 2.06 2.26 8.06
CA GLY A 274 1.64 3.55 8.61
C GLY A 274 0.74 4.39 7.70
N ILE A 275 0.40 3.87 6.51
CA ILE A 275 -0.52 4.51 5.57
C ILE A 275 -1.42 3.51 4.83
N ASP A 276 -0.94 2.30 4.58
CA ASP A 276 -1.67 1.11 4.10
C ASP A 276 -3.21 1.17 4.24
N SER A 277 -3.72 0.93 5.44
CA SER A 277 -5.13 0.70 5.74
C SER A 277 -5.99 1.97 5.65
N TYR A 278 -5.39 3.17 5.56
CA TYR A 278 -6.13 4.38 5.19
C TYR A 278 -6.67 4.29 3.75
N TYR A 279 -5.87 3.78 2.82
CA TYR A 279 -6.31 3.56 1.45
C TYR A 279 -7.38 2.47 1.39
N GLU A 280 -7.18 1.42 2.18
CA GLU A 280 -8.13 0.34 2.33
C GLU A 280 -9.49 0.86 2.83
N TYR A 281 -9.50 1.69 3.87
CA TYR A 281 -10.73 2.23 4.45
C TYR A 281 -11.39 3.26 3.56
N CYS A 282 -10.65 3.96 2.69
CA CYS A 282 -11.29 4.74 1.63
C CYS A 282 -12.11 3.86 0.68
N LEU A 283 -11.60 2.71 0.21
CA LEU A 283 -12.38 1.84 -0.67
C LEU A 283 -13.46 1.06 0.08
N LYS A 284 -13.08 0.42 1.19
CA LYS A 284 -13.99 -0.44 1.98
C LYS A 284 -15.12 0.36 2.63
N SER A 285 -14.94 1.66 2.92
CA SER A 285 -16.04 2.51 3.40
C SER A 285 -17.06 2.82 2.30
N TYR A 286 -16.64 2.98 1.05
CA TYR A 286 -17.58 3.03 -0.08
C TYR A 286 -18.35 1.70 -0.18
N ILE A 287 -17.65 0.57 -0.14
CA ILE A 287 -18.27 -0.76 -0.25
C ILE A 287 -19.29 -0.97 0.88
N LEU A 288 -18.94 -0.65 2.13
CA LEU A 288 -19.82 -0.82 3.28
C LEU A 288 -20.99 0.17 3.25
N LEU A 289 -20.69 1.47 3.20
CA LEU A 289 -21.63 2.56 3.47
C LEU A 289 -22.36 3.08 2.21
N ASN A 290 -21.95 2.63 1.03
CA ASN A 290 -22.49 3.08 -0.26
C ASN A 290 -22.34 4.58 -0.51
N GLU A 291 -21.20 5.15 -0.15
CA GLU A 291 -20.95 6.59 -0.24
C GLU A 291 -19.83 6.94 -1.23
N GLU A 292 -20.24 7.52 -2.36
CA GLU A 292 -19.38 7.87 -3.50
C GLU A 292 -18.18 8.76 -3.15
N ASP A 293 -18.29 9.59 -2.12
CA ASP A 293 -17.20 10.45 -1.67
C ASP A 293 -15.95 9.64 -1.30
N TYR A 294 -16.12 8.46 -0.68
CA TYR A 294 -15.00 7.60 -0.32
C TYR A 294 -14.36 6.92 -1.52
N LEU A 295 -15.16 6.50 -2.51
CA LEU A 295 -14.66 5.98 -3.78
C LEU A 295 -13.87 7.05 -4.54
N PHE A 296 -14.36 8.29 -4.56
CA PHE A 296 -13.66 9.40 -5.17
C PHE A 296 -12.29 9.64 -4.50
N ARG A 297 -12.24 9.65 -3.16
CA ARG A 297 -10.97 9.79 -2.40
C ARG A 297 -9.99 8.66 -2.72
N PHE A 298 -10.48 7.43 -2.70
CA PHE A 298 -9.68 6.25 -3.03
C PHE A 298 -9.10 6.34 -4.45
N ASN A 299 -9.93 6.64 -5.45
CA ASN A 299 -9.48 6.75 -6.84
C ASN A 299 -8.42 7.83 -7.04
N LYS A 300 -8.55 8.97 -6.35
CA LYS A 300 -7.53 10.03 -6.38
C LYS A 300 -6.20 9.57 -5.80
N HIS A 301 -6.21 8.89 -4.66
CA HIS A 301 -5.01 8.34 -4.07
C HIS A 301 -4.42 7.20 -4.91
N TYR A 302 -5.25 6.32 -5.47
CA TYR A 302 -4.83 5.24 -6.35
C TYR A 302 -4.09 5.77 -7.58
N ASP A 303 -4.66 6.76 -8.28
CA ASP A 303 -4.03 7.41 -9.43
C ASP A 303 -2.66 8.01 -9.08
N ALA A 304 -2.56 8.63 -7.90
CA ALA A 304 -1.31 9.18 -7.39
C ALA A 304 -0.26 8.10 -7.09
N VAL A 305 -0.64 7.04 -6.38
CA VAL A 305 0.22 5.90 -6.07
C VAL A 305 0.71 5.24 -7.37
N MET A 306 -0.19 4.97 -8.31
CA MET A 306 0.17 4.35 -9.59
C MET A 306 1.03 5.26 -10.47
N ARG A 307 0.95 6.58 -10.32
CA ARG A 307 1.80 7.53 -11.04
C ARG A 307 3.19 7.68 -10.43
N TYR A 308 3.28 7.76 -9.10
CA TYR A 308 4.49 8.21 -8.41
C TYR A 308 5.23 7.08 -7.69
N VAL A 309 4.51 6.17 -7.03
CA VAL A 309 5.07 5.08 -6.20
C VAL A 309 5.31 3.83 -7.05
N ASN A 310 4.40 3.50 -7.97
CA ASN A 310 4.53 2.33 -8.85
C ASN A 310 5.71 2.48 -9.84
N LYS A 311 6.50 1.41 -9.98
CA LYS A 311 7.63 1.25 -10.91
C LYS A 311 7.52 -0.10 -11.62
N GLY A 312 6.35 -0.40 -12.19
CA GLY A 312 6.03 -1.72 -12.74
C GLY A 312 5.63 -2.69 -11.63
N PRO A 313 6.33 -3.83 -11.44
CA PRO A 313 6.01 -4.77 -10.36
C PRO A 313 6.46 -4.30 -8.96
N LEU A 314 7.29 -3.25 -8.88
CA LEU A 314 7.83 -2.71 -7.63
C LEU A 314 7.07 -1.44 -7.20
N PHE A 315 6.94 -1.25 -5.90
CA PHE A 315 6.38 -0.04 -5.30
C PHE A 315 7.43 0.61 -4.39
N VAL A 316 7.86 1.81 -4.77
CA VAL A 316 8.98 2.50 -4.11
C VAL A 316 8.46 3.71 -3.38
N ASP A 317 8.66 3.76 -2.06
CA ASP A 317 8.27 4.91 -1.27
C ASP A 317 8.99 6.18 -1.75
N VAL A 318 8.23 7.27 -1.88
CA VAL A 318 8.72 8.58 -2.34
C VAL A 318 8.42 9.67 -1.33
N HIS A 319 9.02 10.84 -1.48
CA HIS A 319 8.58 12.00 -0.71
C HIS A 319 7.30 12.60 -1.29
N MET A 320 6.27 12.80 -0.46
CA MET A 320 4.96 13.31 -0.93
C MET A 320 5.04 14.65 -1.69
N HIS A 321 6.00 15.51 -1.32
CA HIS A 321 6.22 16.85 -1.90
C HIS A 321 7.25 16.86 -3.05
N ARG A 322 8.00 15.77 -3.22
CA ARG A 322 8.99 15.55 -4.29
C ARG A 322 8.89 14.09 -4.75
N PRO A 323 7.81 13.73 -5.46
CA PRO A 323 7.51 12.33 -5.77
C PRO A 323 8.49 11.66 -6.75
N THR A 324 9.48 12.39 -7.25
CA THR A 324 10.59 11.86 -8.06
C THR A 324 11.75 11.34 -7.22
N VAL A 325 11.75 11.60 -5.90
CA VAL A 325 12.84 11.21 -4.99
C VAL A 325 12.34 10.06 -4.12
N ALA A 326 13.00 8.91 -4.24
CA ALA A 326 12.79 7.78 -3.35
C ALA A 326 13.14 8.17 -1.90
N SER A 327 12.24 7.85 -0.97
CA SER A 327 12.39 8.13 0.46
C SER A 327 12.91 6.92 1.23
N ARG A 328 12.66 5.69 0.75
CA ARG A 328 13.18 4.45 1.30
C ARG A 328 13.83 3.60 0.20
N SER A 329 14.72 2.70 0.61
CA SER A 329 15.40 1.76 -0.28
C SER A 329 14.88 0.32 -0.17
N PHE A 330 13.78 0.12 0.57
CA PHE A 330 13.16 -1.17 0.85
C PHE A 330 11.64 -1.07 0.77
N MET A 331 11.02 -2.22 0.69
CA MET A 331 9.59 -2.51 0.70
C MET A 331 9.31 -3.32 1.97
N ASP A 332 8.37 -2.88 2.81
CA ASP A 332 7.91 -3.70 3.94
C ASP A 332 6.95 -4.81 3.49
N SER A 333 6.68 -5.81 4.32
CA SER A 333 5.78 -6.91 3.96
C SER A 333 4.30 -6.51 3.95
N LEU A 334 3.92 -5.47 4.70
CA LEU A 334 2.53 -5.06 4.89
C LEU A 334 1.89 -4.59 3.59
N LEU A 335 2.67 -4.02 2.66
CA LEU A 335 2.18 -3.66 1.31
C LEU A 335 1.60 -4.84 0.51
N ALA A 336 1.77 -6.08 0.97
CA ALA A 336 1.19 -7.26 0.34
C ALA A 336 -0.35 -7.29 0.37
N PHE A 337 -1.04 -6.36 1.07
CA PHE A 337 -2.50 -6.19 0.99
C PHE A 337 -2.96 -5.52 -0.31
N TRP A 338 -2.07 -4.74 -0.94
CA TRP A 338 -2.39 -3.88 -2.07
C TRP A 338 -2.94 -4.63 -3.29
N PRO A 339 -2.44 -5.83 -3.67
CA PRO A 339 -3.06 -6.63 -4.72
C PRO A 339 -4.53 -6.98 -4.43
N GLY A 340 -4.88 -7.33 -3.19
CA GLY A 340 -6.25 -7.55 -2.76
C GLY A 340 -7.12 -6.29 -2.94
N LEU A 341 -6.57 -5.13 -2.58
CA LEU A 341 -7.25 -3.85 -2.80
C LEU A 341 -7.40 -3.50 -4.30
N GLN A 342 -6.41 -3.85 -5.12
CA GLN A 342 -6.47 -3.70 -6.58
C GLN A 342 -7.55 -4.60 -7.19
N VAL A 343 -7.72 -5.82 -6.67
CA VAL A 343 -8.84 -6.70 -7.07
C VAL A 343 -10.19 -6.08 -6.69
N LEU A 344 -10.32 -5.55 -5.48
CA LEU A 344 -11.54 -4.85 -5.04
C LEU A 344 -11.81 -3.57 -5.85
N LYS A 345 -10.78 -2.94 -6.41
CA LYS A 345 -10.93 -1.85 -7.39
C LYS A 345 -11.27 -2.35 -8.80
N GLY A 346 -10.95 -3.62 -9.09
CA GLY A 346 -10.96 -4.30 -10.39
C GLY A 346 -9.78 -4.01 -11.32
N ASP A 347 -8.66 -3.53 -10.78
CA ASP A 347 -7.36 -3.52 -11.50
C ASP A 347 -6.63 -4.87 -11.31
N VAL A 348 -7.28 -5.95 -11.78
CA VAL A 348 -6.81 -7.32 -11.53
C VAL A 348 -5.46 -7.58 -12.18
N LYS A 349 -5.19 -7.00 -13.35
CA LYS A 349 -3.90 -7.13 -14.05
C LYS A 349 -2.73 -6.66 -13.19
N ARG A 350 -2.83 -5.47 -12.58
CA ARG A 350 -1.76 -4.95 -11.72
C ARG A 350 -1.65 -5.73 -10.42
N ALA A 351 -2.77 -6.26 -9.92
CA ALA A 351 -2.76 -7.17 -8.78
C ALA A 351 -1.94 -8.43 -9.07
N VAL A 352 -2.11 -9.05 -10.24
CA VAL A 352 -1.30 -10.23 -10.65
C VAL A 352 0.19 -9.88 -10.74
N GLU A 353 0.54 -8.76 -11.37
CA GLU A 353 1.95 -8.32 -11.52
C GLU A 353 2.63 -8.16 -10.15
N MET A 354 1.96 -7.50 -9.20
CA MET A 354 2.52 -7.25 -7.87
C MET A 354 2.53 -8.51 -7.00
N HIS A 355 1.49 -9.33 -7.05
CA HIS A 355 1.43 -10.58 -6.31
C HIS A 355 2.50 -11.57 -6.75
N GLU A 356 2.74 -11.69 -8.06
CA GLU A 356 3.82 -12.52 -8.60
C GLU A 356 5.19 -12.05 -8.10
N MET A 357 5.43 -10.74 -8.05
CA MET A 357 6.67 -10.18 -7.48
C MET A 357 6.88 -10.63 -6.03
N LEU A 358 5.84 -10.52 -5.19
CA LEU A 358 5.90 -10.95 -3.80
C LEU A 358 6.10 -12.45 -3.67
N TYR A 359 5.45 -13.24 -4.55
CA TYR A 359 5.62 -14.68 -4.56
C TYR A 359 7.05 -15.09 -4.93
N GLN A 360 7.73 -14.38 -5.83
CA GLN A 360 9.16 -14.60 -6.11
C GLN A 360 10.04 -14.35 -4.88
N VAL A 361 9.74 -13.33 -4.07
CA VAL A 361 10.43 -13.07 -2.80
C VAL A 361 10.22 -14.23 -1.83
N ILE A 362 8.99 -14.73 -1.71
CA ILE A 362 8.64 -15.88 -0.87
C ILE A 362 9.34 -17.15 -1.35
N GLN A 363 9.35 -17.42 -2.66
CA GLN A 363 10.04 -18.59 -3.22
C GLN A 363 11.55 -18.57 -2.89
N LYS A 364 12.15 -17.39 -2.86
CA LYS A 364 13.57 -17.20 -2.51
C LYS A 364 13.85 -17.39 -1.02
N HIS A 365 12.98 -16.89 -0.14
CA HIS A 365 13.23 -16.81 1.31
C HIS A 365 12.33 -17.72 2.16
N LYS A 366 11.47 -18.52 1.53
CA LYS A 366 10.40 -19.38 2.10
C LYS A 366 9.25 -18.63 2.76
N PHE A 367 9.51 -17.47 3.34
CA PHE A 367 8.50 -16.51 3.82
C PHE A 367 8.81 -15.12 3.29
N LEU A 368 7.81 -14.25 3.31
CA LEU A 368 8.00 -12.83 2.99
C LEU A 368 8.70 -12.16 4.19
N PRO A 369 9.94 -11.66 4.03
CA PRO A 369 10.61 -10.95 5.12
C PRO A 369 9.87 -9.64 5.44
N GLU A 370 9.88 -9.21 6.70
CA GLU A 370 9.23 -7.97 7.18
C GLU A 370 9.64 -6.74 6.36
N ALA A 371 10.87 -6.73 5.84
CA ALA A 371 11.25 -5.82 4.77
C ALA A 371 12.28 -6.43 3.83
N PHE A 372 12.19 -6.08 2.54
CA PHE A 372 13.12 -6.52 1.50
C PHE A 372 13.46 -5.39 0.53
N THR A 373 14.65 -5.44 -0.05
CA THR A 373 15.12 -4.47 -1.04
C THR A 373 14.57 -4.77 -2.43
N HIS A 374 14.71 -3.83 -3.35
CA HIS A 374 14.25 -3.95 -4.75
C HIS A 374 14.89 -5.12 -5.53
N ASP A 375 16.03 -5.64 -5.09
CA ASP A 375 16.70 -6.84 -5.62
C ASP A 375 16.37 -8.12 -4.81
N PHE A 376 15.31 -8.05 -4.01
CA PHE A 376 14.73 -9.12 -3.18
C PHE A 376 15.74 -9.67 -2.18
N GLN A 377 16.57 -8.83 -1.58
CA GLN A 377 17.38 -9.20 -0.43
C GLN A 377 16.65 -8.83 0.85
N VAL A 378 16.88 -9.64 1.88
CA VAL A 378 16.30 -9.40 3.20
C VAL A 378 16.88 -8.11 3.78
N HIS A 379 16.02 -7.12 4.02
CA HIS A 379 16.36 -5.90 4.76
C HIS A 379 16.11 -6.13 6.25
N TRP A 380 14.89 -6.54 6.61
CA TRP A 380 14.50 -7.01 7.93
C TRP A 380 13.99 -8.43 7.83
N GLY A 381 14.59 -9.34 8.60
CA GLY A 381 14.38 -10.78 8.46
C GLY A 381 13.22 -11.34 9.26
N GLU A 382 12.54 -10.54 10.08
CA GLU A 382 11.41 -11.01 10.88
C GLU A 382 10.26 -11.48 9.96
N HIS A 383 9.47 -12.43 10.44
CA HIS A 383 8.20 -12.81 9.83
C HIS A 383 7.27 -13.35 10.93
N PRO A 384 6.38 -12.52 11.49
CA PRO A 384 5.45 -12.91 12.55
C PRO A 384 4.19 -13.64 12.00
N LEU A 385 4.31 -14.34 10.87
CA LEU A 385 3.18 -14.98 10.16
C LEU A 385 2.11 -13.99 9.64
N ARG A 386 2.60 -12.89 9.07
CA ARG A 386 1.83 -11.80 8.44
C ARG A 386 0.76 -12.30 7.44
N PRO A 387 -0.48 -11.76 7.47
CA PRO A 387 -1.60 -12.27 6.68
C PRO A 387 -1.73 -11.69 5.27
N GLU A 388 -1.11 -10.54 4.97
CA GLU A 388 -1.53 -9.71 3.84
C GLU A 388 -1.28 -10.38 2.48
N PHE A 389 -0.24 -11.22 2.38
CA PHE A 389 0.02 -11.99 1.16
C PHE A 389 -1.07 -13.04 0.92
N ILE A 390 -1.55 -13.74 1.95
CA ILE A 390 -2.61 -14.74 1.77
C ILE A 390 -3.98 -14.07 1.59
N GLU A 391 -4.24 -12.92 2.22
CA GLU A 391 -5.40 -12.08 1.94
C GLU A 391 -5.48 -11.76 0.43
N SER A 392 -4.42 -11.21 -0.13
CA SER A 392 -4.34 -10.89 -1.56
C SER A 392 -4.48 -12.11 -2.45
N THR A 393 -3.90 -13.25 -2.05
CA THR A 393 -4.02 -14.53 -2.75
C THR A 393 -5.48 -15.00 -2.79
N TYR A 394 -6.20 -14.86 -1.68
CA TYR A 394 -7.63 -15.16 -1.58
C TYR A 394 -8.44 -14.30 -2.54
N PHE A 395 -8.30 -12.97 -2.49
CA PHE A 395 -9.03 -12.07 -3.40
C PHE A 395 -8.73 -12.34 -4.88
N LEU A 396 -7.46 -12.59 -5.23
CA LEU A 396 -7.09 -12.96 -6.59
C LEU A 396 -7.75 -14.25 -7.04
N TYR A 397 -7.73 -15.30 -6.22
CA TYR A 397 -8.44 -16.54 -6.53
C TYR A 397 -9.94 -16.32 -6.70
N ARG A 398 -10.57 -15.48 -5.86
CA ARG A 398 -12.00 -15.18 -6.01
C ARG A 398 -12.32 -14.50 -7.34
N ALA A 399 -11.49 -13.56 -7.77
CA ALA A 399 -11.70 -12.79 -8.97
C ALA A 399 -11.40 -13.56 -10.26
N THR A 400 -10.41 -14.45 -10.25
CA THR A 400 -9.93 -15.12 -11.48
C THR A 400 -10.29 -16.60 -11.57
N LYS A 401 -10.55 -17.26 -10.43
CA LYS A 401 -10.65 -18.72 -10.29
C LYS A 401 -9.44 -19.50 -10.81
N ASP A 402 -8.30 -18.83 -10.93
CA ASP A 402 -7.05 -19.41 -11.41
C ASP A 402 -6.49 -20.41 -10.37
N PRO A 403 -6.34 -21.71 -10.72
CA PRO A 403 -5.80 -22.73 -9.82
C PRO A 403 -4.39 -22.41 -9.29
N HIS A 404 -3.63 -21.55 -9.97
CA HIS A 404 -2.32 -21.10 -9.51
C HIS A 404 -2.36 -20.57 -8.08
N TYR A 405 -3.39 -19.80 -7.71
CA TYR A 405 -3.49 -19.22 -6.36
C TYR A 405 -3.79 -20.28 -5.28
N LEU A 406 -4.42 -21.41 -5.66
CA LEU A 406 -4.58 -22.55 -4.77
C LEU A 406 -3.24 -23.26 -4.52
N GLU A 407 -2.40 -23.39 -5.56
CA GLU A 407 -1.03 -23.91 -5.41
C GLU A 407 -0.17 -23.01 -4.53
N VAL A 408 -0.27 -21.69 -4.73
CA VAL A 408 0.41 -20.69 -3.89
C VAL A 408 0.00 -20.86 -2.42
N ALA A 409 -1.32 -20.87 -2.14
CA ALA A 409 -1.83 -21.03 -0.79
C ALA A 409 -1.38 -22.36 -0.15
N LYS A 410 -1.39 -23.46 -0.93
CA LYS A 410 -0.88 -24.76 -0.48
C LYS A 410 0.61 -24.67 -0.10
N ASN A 411 1.43 -24.00 -0.91
CA ASN A 411 2.86 -23.85 -0.63
C ASN A 411 3.13 -23.00 0.63
N ILE A 412 2.31 -21.98 0.88
CA ILE A 412 2.35 -21.22 2.14
C ILE A 412 1.99 -22.13 3.32
N MET A 413 0.91 -22.89 3.20
CA MET A 413 0.46 -23.82 4.24
C MET A 413 1.51 -24.90 4.57
N ASP A 414 2.14 -25.48 3.55
CA ASP A 414 3.25 -26.42 3.66
C ASP A 414 4.45 -25.78 4.38
N SER A 415 4.74 -24.51 4.07
CA SER A 415 5.82 -23.76 4.71
C SER A 415 5.53 -23.47 6.18
N ILE A 416 4.28 -23.12 6.51
CA ILE A 416 3.84 -22.91 7.89
C ILE A 416 4.03 -24.20 8.72
N ASN A 417 3.49 -25.31 8.24
CA ASN A 417 3.62 -26.61 8.90
C ASN A 417 5.08 -27.04 9.07
N ARG A 418 5.92 -26.78 8.07
CA ARG A 418 7.31 -27.24 8.06
C ARG A 418 8.24 -26.41 8.94
N TYR A 419 8.07 -25.09 8.97
CA TYR A 419 9.08 -24.18 9.51
C TYR A 419 8.69 -23.48 10.80
N VAL A 420 7.41 -23.26 11.08
CA VAL A 420 6.96 -22.42 12.20
C VAL A 420 6.00 -23.11 13.15
N ARG A 421 5.46 -24.28 12.78
CA ARG A 421 4.66 -25.11 13.69
C ARG A 421 5.52 -25.67 14.82
N VAL A 422 5.06 -25.47 16.05
CA VAL A 422 5.68 -25.96 17.29
C VAL A 422 4.63 -26.65 18.18
N PRO A 423 5.02 -27.43 19.21
CA PRO A 423 4.06 -28.21 19.99
C PRO A 423 2.91 -27.40 20.61
N CYS A 424 3.17 -26.15 21.02
CA CYS A 424 2.20 -25.28 21.67
C CYS A 424 1.76 -24.11 20.78
N GLY A 425 1.67 -24.31 19.46
CA GLY A 425 1.15 -23.29 18.52
C GLY A 425 2.07 -23.05 17.32
N PHE A 426 2.19 -21.78 16.91
CA PHE A 426 3.03 -21.36 15.79
C PHE A 426 3.96 -20.23 16.21
N ALA A 427 5.27 -20.44 16.08
CA ALA A 427 6.27 -19.46 16.47
C ALA A 427 6.61 -18.52 15.32
N GLY A 428 6.59 -17.21 15.57
CA GLY A 428 7.11 -16.21 14.65
C GLY A 428 8.58 -16.49 14.29
N VAL A 429 9.00 -16.03 13.11
CA VAL A 429 10.39 -16.16 12.67
C VAL A 429 11.12 -14.85 12.96
N LYS A 430 12.21 -14.92 13.71
CA LYS A 430 13.06 -13.77 14.00
C LYS A 430 13.92 -13.37 12.79
N ASP A 431 14.40 -14.35 12.03
CA ASP A 431 15.17 -14.12 10.81
C ASP A 431 14.99 -15.25 9.79
N VAL A 432 14.28 -14.98 8.69
CA VAL A 432 14.00 -15.92 7.58
C VAL A 432 15.26 -16.49 6.92
N ARG A 433 16.42 -15.84 7.04
CA ARG A 433 17.69 -16.38 6.52
C ARG A 433 18.17 -17.57 7.33
N THR A 434 17.90 -17.55 8.64
CA THR A 434 18.34 -18.58 9.60
C THR A 434 17.22 -19.50 10.05
N MET A 435 15.96 -19.10 9.85
CA MET A 435 14.77 -19.73 10.41
C MET A 435 14.83 -19.89 11.93
N THR A 436 15.42 -18.89 12.60
CA THR A 436 15.38 -18.81 14.06
C THR A 436 14.01 -18.32 14.51
N HIS A 437 13.46 -18.95 15.55
CA HIS A 437 12.14 -18.61 16.08
C HIS A 437 12.17 -17.50 17.11
N GLU A 438 11.05 -16.79 17.20
CA GLU A 438 10.68 -15.90 18.29
C GLU A 438 9.50 -16.50 19.05
N ASP A 439 9.51 -16.37 20.37
CA ASP A 439 8.46 -16.90 21.24
C ASP A 439 7.21 -16.00 21.25
N ARG A 440 6.59 -15.90 20.06
CA ARG A 440 5.51 -14.97 19.74
C ARG A 440 4.53 -15.61 18.75
N MET A 441 3.25 -15.53 19.07
CA MET A 441 2.13 -15.78 18.15
C MET A 441 1.13 -14.64 18.31
N ASP A 442 1.13 -13.71 17.37
CA ASP A 442 0.19 -12.59 17.35
C ASP A 442 -1.25 -13.05 17.09
N SER A 443 -2.23 -12.26 17.52
CA SER A 443 -3.65 -12.60 17.39
C SER A 443 -4.11 -12.77 15.93
N PHE A 444 -3.61 -11.92 15.02
CA PHE A 444 -3.90 -11.95 13.58
C PHE A 444 -3.54 -13.27 12.90
N VAL A 445 -2.65 -14.08 13.49
CA VAL A 445 -2.34 -15.40 12.92
C VAL A 445 -3.60 -16.28 12.89
N LEU A 446 -4.41 -16.21 13.95
CA LEU A 446 -5.67 -16.94 14.02
C LEU A 446 -6.80 -16.18 13.31
N SER A 447 -6.91 -14.87 13.52
CA SER A 447 -8.05 -14.10 12.98
C SER A 447 -7.93 -13.82 11.48
N GLU A 448 -6.74 -13.81 10.91
CA GLU A 448 -6.52 -13.44 9.51
C GLU A 448 -5.85 -14.56 8.72
N THR A 449 -4.60 -14.92 9.04
CA THR A 449 -3.78 -15.84 8.23
C THR A 449 -4.47 -17.17 8.01
N PHE A 450 -4.95 -17.81 9.08
CA PHE A 450 -5.67 -19.09 8.99
C PHE A 450 -7.10 -18.94 8.48
N LYS A 451 -7.77 -17.81 8.72
CA LYS A 451 -9.08 -17.51 8.15
C LYS A 451 -9.01 -17.46 6.61
N TYR A 452 -8.06 -16.73 6.04
CA TYR A 452 -7.87 -16.65 4.59
C TYR A 452 -7.40 -17.97 3.98
N LEU A 453 -6.53 -18.74 4.66
CA LEU A 453 -6.15 -20.09 4.23
C LEU A 453 -7.35 -21.04 4.21
N TYR A 454 -8.26 -20.97 5.16
CA TYR A 454 -9.48 -21.77 5.13
C TYR A 454 -10.42 -21.32 4.01
N LEU A 455 -10.68 -20.01 3.91
CA LEU A 455 -11.62 -19.41 2.95
C LEU A 455 -11.24 -19.68 1.48
N ILE A 456 -9.94 -19.70 1.14
CA ILE A 456 -9.52 -19.94 -0.25
C ILE A 456 -9.83 -21.38 -0.73
N PHE A 457 -9.82 -22.34 0.20
CA PHE A 457 -10.12 -23.75 -0.09
C PHE A 457 -11.58 -24.13 0.17
N ALA A 458 -12.35 -23.31 0.89
CA ALA A 458 -13.77 -23.55 1.11
C ALA A 458 -14.60 -23.39 -0.17
N GLU A 459 -15.68 -24.16 -0.26
CA GLU A 459 -16.79 -23.91 -1.18
C GLU A 459 -17.96 -23.25 -0.44
N SER A 460 -18.92 -22.69 -1.19
CA SER A 460 -20.07 -22.00 -0.62
C SER A 460 -20.90 -22.88 0.32
N GLU A 461 -21.00 -24.19 0.06
CA GLU A 461 -21.76 -25.13 0.88
C GLU A 461 -21.10 -25.44 2.23
N ASP A 462 -19.80 -25.18 2.34
CA ASP A 462 -19.02 -25.43 3.56
C ASP A 462 -19.17 -24.31 4.59
N LEU A 463 -19.57 -23.12 4.15
CA LEU A 463 -19.61 -21.92 4.98
C LEU A 463 -20.99 -21.72 5.61
N LEU A 464 -21.02 -21.14 6.82
CA LEU A 464 -22.27 -20.75 7.48
C LEU A 464 -22.83 -19.43 6.93
N LEU A 465 -22.00 -18.66 6.25
CA LEU A 465 -22.31 -17.36 5.65
C LEU A 465 -21.72 -17.29 4.25
N ASP A 466 -22.29 -16.42 3.41
CA ASP A 466 -21.68 -16.04 2.15
C ASP A 466 -20.77 -14.82 2.34
N PRO A 467 -19.44 -14.95 2.18
CA PRO A 467 -18.50 -13.85 2.40
C PRO A 467 -18.75 -12.63 1.49
N ASP A 468 -19.43 -12.79 0.35
CA ASP A 468 -19.75 -11.66 -0.53
C ASP A 468 -20.80 -10.72 0.06
N ASN A 469 -21.58 -11.15 1.05
CA ASN A 469 -22.53 -10.27 1.74
C ASN A 469 -21.87 -9.38 2.80
N PHE A 470 -20.55 -9.48 2.95
CA PHE A 470 -19.78 -8.80 3.99
C PHE A 470 -18.58 -8.06 3.38
N VAL A 471 -18.21 -6.94 4.01
CA VAL A 471 -16.86 -6.40 3.89
C VAL A 471 -16.03 -6.98 5.03
N LEU A 472 -14.80 -7.38 4.73
CA LEU A 472 -13.80 -7.72 5.74
C LEU A 472 -13.07 -6.43 6.13
N THR A 473 -12.92 -6.14 7.42
CA THR A 473 -12.05 -5.03 7.90
C THR A 473 -10.57 -5.31 7.59
N THR A 474 -9.67 -4.41 7.99
CA THR A 474 -8.22 -4.63 7.82
C THR A 474 -7.70 -5.77 8.70
N GLU A 475 -8.41 -6.12 9.79
CA GLU A 475 -8.11 -7.29 10.65
C GLU A 475 -9.03 -8.50 10.31
N ALA A 476 -9.46 -8.57 9.04
CA ALA A 476 -10.34 -9.62 8.50
C ALA A 476 -11.66 -9.86 9.26
N HIS A 477 -12.23 -8.86 9.95
CA HIS A 477 -13.51 -9.01 10.63
C HIS A 477 -14.70 -8.78 9.71
N PHE A 478 -15.74 -9.61 9.84
CA PHE A 478 -16.92 -9.54 8.99
C PHE A 478 -17.88 -8.43 9.45
N LEU A 479 -18.14 -7.47 8.56
CA LEU A 479 -19.22 -6.49 8.69
C LEU A 479 -20.19 -6.63 7.51
N PRO A 480 -21.49 -6.91 7.75
CA PRO A 480 -22.44 -7.14 6.67
C PRO A 480 -22.70 -5.83 5.93
N LEU A 481 -22.83 -5.93 4.61
CA LEU A 481 -23.11 -4.78 3.76
C LEU A 481 -24.44 -4.11 4.12
N SER A 482 -25.37 -4.83 4.73
CA SER A 482 -26.65 -4.28 5.23
C SER A 482 -26.50 -3.16 6.26
N ILE A 483 -25.33 -2.96 6.86
CA ILE A 483 -25.05 -1.82 7.76
C ILE A 483 -25.13 -0.48 7.02
N GLY A 484 -24.70 -0.44 5.75
CA GLY A 484 -24.76 0.76 4.93
C GLY A 484 -26.12 1.01 4.29
N ASP A 485 -27.03 0.04 4.35
CA ASP A 485 -28.38 0.23 3.85
C ASP A 485 -29.08 1.27 4.76
N SER A 486 -29.77 2.24 4.15
CA SER A 486 -30.45 3.29 4.91
C SER A 486 -31.45 2.69 5.91
N PRO A 487 -31.66 3.28 7.10
CA PRO A 487 -32.61 2.75 8.06
C PRO A 487 -34.01 2.63 7.44
N ALA A 488 -34.51 1.39 7.44
CA ALA A 488 -35.82 0.90 7.00
C ALA A 488 -36.69 1.89 6.21
N PRO A 489 -36.74 1.81 4.86
CA PRO A 489 -37.89 2.34 4.14
C PRO A 489 -39.16 1.62 4.62
N ALA A 490 -40.34 2.19 4.35
CA ALA A 490 -41.62 1.60 4.76
C ALA A 490 -41.68 0.12 4.36
N GLN A 491 -42.41 -0.72 5.12
CA GLN A 491 -42.46 -2.18 4.96
C GLN A 491 -42.76 -2.66 3.50
N SER A 492 -43.34 -1.79 2.66
CA SER A 492 -43.59 -2.00 1.23
C SER A 492 -42.34 -1.98 0.33
N ASP A 493 -41.22 -1.44 0.79
CA ASP A 493 -39.99 -1.25 0.00
C ASP A 493 -38.91 -2.30 0.33
N VAL A 494 -39.05 -3.04 1.44
CA VAL A 494 -38.09 -4.08 1.87
C VAL A 494 -38.08 -5.26 0.91
N ASP A 495 -39.24 -5.66 0.39
CA ASP A 495 -39.35 -6.76 -0.60
C ASP A 495 -38.81 -6.36 -1.99
N ASN A 496 -38.60 -5.07 -2.26
CA ASN A 496 -38.11 -4.55 -3.54
C ASN A 496 -36.64 -4.10 -3.50
N MET A 497 -35.98 -4.15 -2.33
CA MET A 497 -34.58 -3.70 -2.20
C MET A 497 -33.62 -4.82 -2.64
N ILE A 498 -32.92 -4.58 -3.75
CA ILE A 498 -31.91 -5.51 -4.26
C ILE A 498 -30.72 -5.53 -3.29
N ARG A 499 -30.28 -6.73 -2.89
CA ARG A 499 -29.22 -6.91 -1.89
C ARG A 499 -27.85 -6.60 -2.48
N ARG A 500 -26.93 -6.09 -1.66
CA ARG A 500 -25.55 -5.80 -2.09
C ARG A 500 -24.62 -7.00 -1.85
N ARG A 501 -23.74 -7.28 -2.81
CA ARG A 501 -22.64 -8.27 -2.71
C ARG A 501 -21.31 -7.65 -3.16
N VAL A 502 -20.19 -7.95 -2.50
CA VAL A 502 -18.86 -7.45 -2.89
C VAL A 502 -18.46 -7.95 -4.27
N PHE A 503 -18.65 -9.25 -4.53
CA PHE A 503 -18.44 -9.85 -5.84
C PHE A 503 -19.74 -10.48 -6.35
N ILE A 504 -20.09 -10.19 -7.59
CA ILE A 504 -21.00 -11.02 -8.37
C ILE A 504 -20.12 -11.92 -9.24
N ARG A 505 -20.15 -13.23 -8.98
CA ARG A 505 -19.24 -14.16 -9.65
C ARG A 505 -19.63 -14.33 -11.13
N PRO A 506 -18.67 -14.47 -12.06
CA PRO A 506 -18.94 -14.68 -13.49
C PRO A 506 -19.92 -15.82 -13.79
N ASP A 507 -19.83 -16.91 -13.04
CA ASP A 507 -20.67 -18.11 -13.12
C ASP A 507 -22.09 -17.90 -12.59
N GLU A 508 -22.32 -16.84 -11.80
CA GLU A 508 -23.60 -16.53 -11.15
C GLU A 508 -24.41 -15.44 -11.87
N LEU A 509 -23.80 -14.69 -12.81
CA LEU A 509 -24.46 -13.56 -13.46
C LEU A 509 -25.79 -13.90 -14.11
N GLN A 510 -25.86 -14.99 -14.87
CA GLN A 510 -27.08 -15.32 -15.60
C GLN A 510 -28.23 -15.73 -14.69
N ALA A 511 -27.94 -16.21 -13.48
CA ALA A 511 -28.97 -16.66 -12.53
C ALA A 511 -29.40 -15.55 -11.57
N MET A 512 -28.54 -14.57 -11.30
CA MET A 512 -28.67 -13.67 -10.14
C MET A 512 -28.77 -12.18 -10.48
N GLU A 513 -28.77 -11.79 -11.77
CA GLU A 513 -28.76 -10.38 -12.24
C GLU A 513 -29.90 -9.51 -11.65
N ASN A 514 -31.03 -10.13 -11.27
CA ASN A 514 -32.18 -9.44 -10.70
C ASN A 514 -32.27 -9.53 -9.16
N GLU A 515 -31.38 -10.26 -8.50
CA GLU A 515 -31.43 -10.51 -7.05
C GLU A 515 -30.38 -9.72 -6.26
N PHE A 516 -29.26 -9.34 -6.90
CA PHE A 516 -28.13 -8.68 -6.24
C PHE A 516 -27.55 -7.53 -7.08
N VAL A 517 -27.05 -6.49 -6.40
CA VAL A 517 -26.21 -5.42 -6.97
C VAL A 517 -24.79 -5.54 -6.41
N SER A 518 -23.79 -5.29 -7.25
CA SER A 518 -22.40 -5.26 -6.79
C SER A 518 -22.16 -4.02 -5.92
N ALA A 519 -21.55 -4.22 -4.76
CA ALA A 519 -21.01 -3.15 -3.92
C ALA A 519 -19.63 -2.67 -4.39
N ASN A 520 -18.97 -3.43 -5.26
CA ASN A 520 -17.72 -3.03 -5.87
C ASN A 520 -18.00 -1.99 -6.98
N PRO A 521 -17.17 -0.93 -7.11
CA PRO A 521 -17.34 0.11 -8.14
C PRO A 521 -17.38 -0.38 -9.59
N LEU A 522 -17.09 -1.64 -9.87
CA LEU A 522 -17.21 -2.24 -11.20
C LEU A 522 -18.24 -3.37 -11.22
N THR A 523 -19.45 -3.11 -11.73
CA THR A 523 -20.20 -4.08 -12.55
C THR A 523 -21.17 -3.41 -13.52
N THR A 524 -20.87 -3.58 -14.81
CA THR A 524 -21.85 -3.87 -15.88
C THR A 524 -21.12 -4.49 -17.09
N GLU A 525 -19.80 -4.34 -17.18
CA GLU A 525 -18.95 -5.10 -18.10
C GLU A 525 -17.83 -5.80 -17.30
N HIS A 526 -17.98 -7.10 -17.05
CA HIS A 526 -16.90 -7.88 -16.49
C HIS A 526 -15.73 -7.94 -17.47
N GLN A 527 -14.65 -7.21 -17.20
CA GLN A 527 -13.33 -7.68 -17.63
C GLN A 527 -12.96 -8.87 -16.73
N THR A 528 -13.59 -10.02 -16.97
CA THR A 528 -13.08 -11.28 -16.45
C THR A 528 -11.71 -11.48 -17.09
N MET A 529 -10.65 -11.32 -16.30
CA MET A 529 -9.32 -11.68 -16.76
C MET A 529 -9.29 -13.20 -16.91
N ASP A 530 -9.00 -13.65 -18.11
CA ASP A 530 -8.86 -15.07 -18.40
C ASP A 530 -7.64 -15.67 -17.68
N VAL A 531 -7.69 -16.95 -17.34
CA VAL A 531 -6.61 -17.67 -16.69
C VAL A 531 -5.34 -17.63 -17.55
N GLU A 532 -5.49 -17.73 -18.87
CA GLU A 532 -4.37 -17.60 -19.82
C GLU A 532 -3.75 -16.20 -19.78
N GLU A 533 -4.56 -15.15 -19.68
CA GLU A 533 -4.06 -13.77 -19.54
C GLU A 533 -3.29 -13.58 -18.24
N ALA A 534 -3.85 -14.08 -17.13
CA ALA A 534 -3.19 -14.05 -15.83
C ALA A 534 -1.83 -14.77 -15.87
N GLN A 535 -1.78 -15.94 -16.52
CA GLN A 535 -0.55 -16.70 -16.71
C GLN A 535 0.48 -15.91 -17.53
N MET A 536 0.08 -15.32 -18.66
CA MET A 536 0.99 -14.50 -19.48
C MET A 536 1.55 -13.31 -18.70
N ILE A 537 0.73 -12.65 -17.87
CA ILE A 537 1.16 -11.54 -17.01
C ILE A 537 2.21 -12.03 -16.00
N ARG A 538 1.98 -13.18 -15.34
CA ARG A 538 2.95 -13.77 -14.40
C ARG A 538 4.26 -14.12 -15.08
N GLU A 539 4.22 -14.81 -16.23
CA GLU A 539 5.42 -15.20 -16.98
C GLU A 539 6.23 -13.98 -17.43
N ARG A 540 5.55 -12.95 -17.95
CA ARG A 540 6.19 -11.68 -18.31
C ARG A 540 6.82 -11.01 -17.09
N THR A 541 6.11 -10.99 -15.97
CA THR A 541 6.59 -10.38 -14.73
C THR A 541 7.84 -11.10 -14.23
N LYS A 542 7.83 -12.44 -14.18
CA LYS A 542 9.01 -13.25 -13.83
C LYS A 542 10.21 -12.90 -14.70
N SER A 543 10.02 -12.85 -16.02
CA SER A 543 11.10 -12.51 -16.96
C SER A 543 11.68 -11.12 -16.70
N VAL A 544 10.85 -10.10 -16.47
CA VAL A 544 11.30 -8.73 -16.13
C VAL A 544 12.06 -8.72 -14.81
N LEU A 545 11.58 -9.43 -13.79
CA LEU A 545 12.24 -9.50 -12.48
C LEU A 545 13.59 -10.20 -12.56
N GLU A 546 13.69 -11.30 -13.30
CA GLU A 546 14.97 -11.99 -13.54
C GLU A 546 15.98 -11.08 -14.24
N GLU A 547 15.56 -10.30 -15.23
CA GLU A 547 16.43 -9.32 -15.90
C GLU A 547 16.93 -8.25 -14.92
N LEU A 548 16.03 -7.68 -14.10
CA LEU A 548 16.37 -6.67 -13.09
C LEU A 548 17.38 -7.21 -12.07
N MET A 549 17.17 -8.43 -11.58
CA MET A 549 18.11 -9.09 -10.66
C MET A 549 19.48 -9.32 -11.29
N ASN A 550 19.50 -9.78 -12.55
CA ASN A 550 20.74 -10.03 -13.28
C ASN A 550 21.54 -8.74 -13.53
N ILE A 551 20.87 -7.62 -13.82
CA ILE A 551 21.52 -6.30 -13.92
C ILE A 551 22.16 -5.93 -12.58
N HIS A 552 21.44 -6.12 -11.47
CA HIS A 552 21.97 -5.79 -10.15
C HIS A 552 23.17 -6.67 -9.76
N HIS A 553 23.09 -7.98 -10.03
CA HIS A 553 24.20 -8.91 -9.81
C HIS A 553 25.43 -8.53 -10.66
N LYS A 554 25.26 -8.15 -11.92
CA LYS A 554 26.35 -7.67 -12.77
C LYS A 554 26.97 -6.36 -12.26
N GLN A 555 26.16 -5.45 -11.70
CA GLN A 555 26.67 -4.23 -11.08
C GLN A 555 27.44 -4.49 -9.78
N GLN A 556 27.05 -5.50 -9.00
CA GLN A 556 27.77 -5.94 -7.80
C GLN A 556 29.04 -6.77 -8.12
N GLN A 557 29.06 -7.49 -9.25
CA GLN A 557 30.18 -8.34 -9.70
C GLN A 557 31.18 -7.64 -10.63
N GLN A 558 30.90 -6.41 -11.08
CA GLN A 558 31.96 -5.59 -11.66
C GLN A 558 33.06 -5.47 -10.59
N PRO A 559 34.33 -5.76 -10.93
CA PRO A 559 35.40 -5.55 -9.96
C PRO A 559 35.28 -4.11 -9.53
N VAL A 560 35.07 -3.90 -8.22
CA VAL A 560 35.35 -2.60 -7.62
C VAL A 560 36.75 -2.29 -8.09
N GLN A 561 36.86 -1.37 -9.05
CA GLN A 561 38.14 -0.88 -9.51
C GLN A 561 38.75 -0.34 -8.24
N THR A 562 39.71 -1.07 -7.68
CA THR A 562 40.27 -0.80 -6.38
C THR A 562 40.84 0.59 -6.51
N CYS A 563 40.15 1.56 -5.93
CA CYS A 563 40.67 2.90 -5.87
C CYS A 563 42.02 2.74 -5.17
N ALA A 564 43.08 3.22 -5.82
CA ALA A 564 44.36 3.33 -5.15
C ALA A 564 44.07 4.04 -3.81
N LYS A 565 44.59 3.49 -2.70
CA LYS A 565 44.45 4.11 -1.38
C LYS A 565 44.70 5.61 -1.53
N PRO A 566 43.84 6.49 -0.99
CA PRO A 566 44.07 7.92 -1.11
C PRO A 566 45.48 8.20 -0.58
N SER A 567 46.30 8.90 -1.39
CA SER A 567 47.52 9.50 -0.87
C SER A 567 47.14 10.37 0.33
N GLU A 568 48.01 10.40 1.35
CA GLU A 568 47.75 11.12 2.59
C GLU A 568 47.19 12.52 2.31
N ARG A 569 46.04 12.82 2.91
CA ARG A 569 45.33 14.08 2.72
C ARG A 569 46.23 15.23 3.16
N LEU A 570 46.67 16.06 2.20
CA LEU A 570 47.47 17.25 2.51
C LEU A 570 46.60 18.28 3.22
N HIS A 571 46.82 18.45 4.53
CA HIS A 571 46.14 19.48 5.31
C HIS A 571 46.74 20.86 5.05
N ALA A 572 45.91 21.91 5.10
CA ALA A 572 46.34 23.29 4.83
C ALA A 572 47.51 23.76 5.71
N TRP A 573 47.59 23.29 6.96
CA TRP A 573 48.68 23.63 7.88
C TRP A 573 50.00 22.91 7.54
N ALA A 574 49.94 21.79 6.83
CA ALA A 574 51.11 21.00 6.41
C ALA A 574 51.61 21.42 5.01
N PHE A 575 50.87 22.30 4.32
CA PHE A 575 51.22 22.77 2.99
C PHE A 575 52.53 23.58 3.01
N SER A 576 53.34 23.38 1.98
CA SER A 576 54.61 24.09 1.81
C SER A 576 54.83 24.35 0.33
N ALA A 577 54.92 25.62 -0.05
CA ALA A 577 55.09 26.05 -1.44
C ALA A 577 56.46 25.66 -2.03
N THR A 578 57.43 25.32 -1.18
CA THR A 578 58.75 24.82 -1.58
C THR A 578 58.79 23.30 -1.70
N ASN A 579 57.78 22.59 -1.20
CA ASN A 579 57.70 21.14 -1.32
C ASN A 579 57.14 20.76 -2.70
N LYS A 580 57.99 20.17 -3.53
CA LYS A 580 57.65 19.77 -4.91
C LYS A 580 56.45 18.83 -4.98
N GLU A 581 56.24 18.01 -3.95
CA GLU A 581 55.14 17.05 -3.90
C GLU A 581 53.80 17.72 -3.60
N HIS A 582 53.78 18.70 -2.69
CA HIS A 582 52.60 19.50 -2.40
C HIS A 582 52.17 20.33 -3.63
N MET A 583 53.16 20.86 -4.35
CA MET A 583 52.95 21.58 -5.62
C MET A 583 52.54 20.66 -6.78
N ARG A 584 52.80 19.35 -6.68
CA ARG A 584 52.31 18.33 -7.63
C ARG A 584 50.85 18.02 -7.35
N MET A 585 50.50 17.76 -6.08
CA MET A 585 49.11 17.49 -5.65
C MET A 585 48.15 18.64 -5.98
N LEU A 586 48.56 19.90 -5.77
CA LEU A 586 47.74 21.06 -6.15
C LEU A 586 47.50 21.12 -7.67
N ARG A 587 48.52 20.81 -8.48
CA ARG A 587 48.39 20.77 -9.95
C ARG A 587 47.47 19.63 -10.41
N GLU A 588 47.54 18.47 -9.79
CA GLU A 588 46.63 17.34 -10.06
C GLU A 588 45.16 17.70 -9.75
N MET A 589 44.92 18.57 -8.76
CA MET A 589 43.59 19.12 -8.46
C MET A 589 43.19 20.30 -9.36
N GLY A 590 43.97 20.62 -10.41
CA GLY A 590 43.68 21.75 -11.31
C GLY A 590 43.95 23.13 -10.70
N ILE A 591 44.72 23.21 -9.60
CA ILE A 591 45.07 24.44 -8.89
C ILE A 591 46.50 24.85 -9.28
N GLU A 592 46.62 25.99 -9.95
CA GLU A 592 47.89 26.61 -10.31
C GLU A 592 48.29 27.64 -9.25
N VAL A 593 49.53 27.56 -8.77
CA VAL A 593 50.04 28.43 -7.70
C VAL A 593 51.11 29.36 -8.25
N GLN A 594 50.91 30.67 -8.10
CA GLN A 594 51.91 31.69 -8.41
C GLN A 594 52.42 32.32 -7.11
N VAL A 595 53.72 32.22 -6.87
CA VAL A 595 54.36 32.83 -5.69
C VAL A 595 54.97 34.17 -6.13
N HIS A 596 54.48 35.26 -5.58
CA HIS A 596 55.01 36.59 -5.82
C HIS A 596 56.28 36.84 -4.99
N THR A 597 57.14 37.74 -5.46
CA THR A 597 58.44 38.06 -4.86
C THR A 597 58.34 38.66 -3.44
N ASP A 598 57.13 39.05 -3.02
CA ASP A 598 56.81 39.57 -1.69
C ASP A 598 56.29 38.47 -0.73
N GLY A 599 56.31 37.21 -1.13
CA GLY A 599 55.89 36.06 -0.32
C GLY A 599 54.39 35.77 -0.37
N ARG A 600 53.59 36.50 -1.16
CA ARG A 600 52.17 36.21 -1.36
C ARG A 600 51.97 35.08 -2.39
N MET A 601 51.00 34.21 -2.12
CA MET A 601 50.63 33.11 -3.01
C MET A 601 49.27 33.38 -3.66
N HIS A 602 49.22 33.30 -4.99
CA HIS A 602 47.99 33.34 -5.76
C HIS A 602 47.63 31.93 -6.22
N LEU A 603 46.39 31.49 -5.95
CA LEU A 603 45.88 30.17 -6.26
C LEU A 603 44.77 30.32 -7.29
N THR A 604 44.95 29.73 -8.47
CA THR A 604 43.99 29.82 -9.59
C THR A 604 43.53 28.43 -9.97
N HIS A 605 42.23 28.16 -9.93
CA HIS A 605 41.66 26.86 -10.29
C HIS A 605 41.13 26.89 -11.73
N GLN A 606 41.68 26.05 -12.60
CA GLN A 606 41.21 25.88 -13.97
C GLN A 606 40.51 24.52 -14.10
N SER A 607 39.21 24.52 -14.36
CA SER A 607 38.35 23.32 -14.41
C SER A 607 38.62 22.37 -15.60
N ILE A 608 39.66 22.62 -16.40
CA ILE A 608 39.88 21.95 -17.70
C ILE A 608 41.19 21.13 -17.71
N ASN A 609 42.13 21.36 -16.79
CA ASN A 609 43.48 20.76 -16.84
C ASN A 609 43.81 19.79 -15.68
N GLY A 610 42.84 19.42 -14.84
CA GLY A 610 43.04 18.34 -13.88
C GLY A 610 42.96 16.98 -14.57
N GLU A 611 43.98 16.13 -14.41
CA GLU A 611 43.84 14.71 -14.79
C GLU A 611 42.64 14.13 -14.05
N LEU A 612 41.73 13.50 -14.79
CA LEU A 612 40.46 12.97 -14.31
C LEU A 612 40.71 11.79 -13.36
N ILE A 613 41.02 12.06 -12.09
CA ILE A 613 41.03 11.06 -11.02
C ILE A 613 39.68 11.12 -10.32
N GLN A 614 38.75 10.33 -10.84
CA GLN A 614 37.39 10.26 -10.36
C GLN A 614 37.30 9.22 -9.23
N CYS A 615 37.29 9.68 -7.98
CA CYS A 615 36.60 9.06 -6.83
C CYS A 615 36.74 9.96 -5.59
N MET A 616 35.61 10.39 -4.99
CA MET A 616 35.61 10.93 -3.63
C MET A 616 34.95 9.92 -2.69
N TYR A 617 35.60 9.64 -1.56
CA TYR A 617 35.03 8.88 -0.45
C TYR A 617 34.20 9.82 0.43
N ASP A 618 32.92 9.50 0.64
CA ASP A 618 32.15 10.08 1.73
C ASP A 618 32.67 9.57 3.08
N GLN A 619 32.45 10.33 4.17
CA GLN A 619 32.92 10.07 5.53
C GLN A 619 32.46 8.73 6.17
N TYR A 620 31.79 7.87 5.41
CA TYR A 620 31.38 6.52 5.80
C TYR A 620 31.96 5.40 4.93
N GLY A 621 32.96 5.70 4.07
CA GLY A 621 33.80 4.67 3.46
C GLY A 621 33.22 3.94 2.24
N ASN A 622 32.11 4.40 1.64
CA ASN A 622 31.59 3.86 0.39
C ASN A 622 31.71 4.87 -0.76
N GLY A 623 32.53 4.54 -1.77
CA GLY A 623 32.65 5.34 -2.98
C GLY A 623 31.38 5.25 -3.83
N ARG A 624 30.83 6.40 -4.22
CA ARG A 624 29.80 6.51 -5.27
C ARG A 624 30.30 7.42 -6.39
N ARG A 625 29.93 7.11 -7.64
CA ARG A 625 30.00 8.06 -8.75
C ARG A 625 28.92 9.12 -8.55
N VAL A 626 29.30 10.39 -8.49
CA VAL A 626 28.37 11.53 -8.48
C VAL A 626 28.64 12.37 -9.73
N ASP A 627 27.59 12.70 -10.47
CA ASP A 627 27.66 13.66 -11.57
C ASP A 627 27.98 15.07 -11.04
N ALA A 628 28.87 15.76 -11.75
CA ALA A 628 29.62 16.94 -11.28
C ALA A 628 28.81 18.25 -11.18
N THR A 629 27.58 18.24 -10.67
CA THR A 629 26.77 19.46 -10.48
C THR A 629 26.42 19.80 -9.03
N SER A 630 26.78 18.95 -8.05
CA SER A 630 26.28 19.10 -6.67
C SER A 630 27.34 19.05 -5.56
N ALA A 631 28.56 19.53 -5.80
CA ALA A 631 29.54 19.72 -4.71
C ALA A 631 29.56 21.20 -4.26
N ALA A 632 28.74 21.53 -3.26
CA ALA A 632 28.85 22.79 -2.53
C ALA A 632 29.96 22.66 -1.46
N VAL A 633 30.99 23.50 -1.52
CA VAL A 633 32.03 23.58 -0.49
C VAL A 633 31.53 24.47 0.65
N LEU A 634 31.28 23.88 1.82
CA LEU A 634 31.05 24.60 3.07
C LEU A 634 32.37 24.66 3.84
N MET A 635 32.98 25.84 3.98
CA MET A 635 34.10 26.06 4.90
C MET A 635 33.63 26.88 6.10
N HIS A 636 33.73 26.30 7.30
CA HIS A 636 33.69 27.05 8.55
C HIS A 636 35.09 27.57 8.86
N PHE A 637 35.26 28.90 8.91
CA PHE A 637 36.47 29.54 9.41
C PHE A 637 36.25 30.04 10.83
N THR A 638 37.08 29.57 11.77
CA THR A 638 37.27 30.24 13.05
C THR A 638 38.52 31.10 12.97
N SER A 639 38.33 32.40 13.13
CA SER A 639 39.33 33.49 13.20
C SER A 639 39.90 34.03 11.88
N SER A 640 40.08 35.35 11.91
CA SER A 640 40.13 36.33 10.82
C SER A 640 41.35 36.25 9.90
N VAL A 641 41.11 35.89 8.64
CA VAL A 641 41.95 36.24 7.48
C VAL A 641 41.02 36.52 6.30
N ASP A 642 41.09 37.70 5.71
CA ASP A 642 40.28 38.10 4.56
C ASP A 642 40.72 37.32 3.30
N ALA A 643 40.03 36.22 3.01
CA ALA A 643 40.16 35.48 1.76
C ALA A 643 39.04 35.93 0.80
N VAL A 644 39.39 36.76 -0.19
CA VAL A 644 38.46 37.12 -1.27
C VAL A 644 38.49 36.04 -2.34
N LEU A 645 37.42 35.24 -2.38
CA LEU A 645 37.22 34.17 -3.36
C LEU A 645 36.37 34.71 -4.53
N PHE A 646 36.99 34.95 -5.68
CA PHE A 646 36.25 35.27 -6.90
C PHE A 646 35.77 33.98 -7.56
N HIS A 647 34.46 33.72 -7.48
CA HIS A 647 33.80 32.70 -8.30
C HIS A 647 33.38 33.33 -9.63
N SER A 648 33.97 32.89 -10.75
CA SER A 648 33.44 33.25 -12.07
C SER A 648 32.15 32.46 -12.32
N ARG A 649 30.99 32.96 -11.87
CA ARG A 649 29.68 32.48 -12.35
C ARG A 649 29.46 32.95 -13.80
N SER A 650 30.07 32.24 -14.75
CA SER A 650 29.89 32.51 -16.19
C SER A 650 28.82 31.64 -16.85
N THR A 651 28.39 30.53 -16.25
CA THR A 651 27.47 29.58 -16.91
C THR A 651 26.02 30.04 -16.89
N SER A 652 25.56 30.69 -15.82
CA SER A 652 24.18 31.18 -15.70
C SER A 652 23.89 32.41 -16.58
N VAL A 653 24.89 33.26 -16.83
CA VAL A 653 24.73 34.42 -17.74
C VAL A 653 24.67 33.97 -19.19
N GLN A 654 25.45 32.95 -19.56
CA GLN A 654 25.46 32.38 -20.91
C GLN A 654 24.19 31.57 -21.22
N GLN A 655 23.66 30.83 -20.24
CA GLN A 655 22.36 30.15 -20.35
C GLN A 655 21.19 31.13 -20.41
N PHE A 656 21.22 32.22 -19.64
CA PHE A 656 20.21 33.28 -19.73
C PHE A 656 20.24 33.99 -21.09
N LEU A 657 21.43 34.33 -21.60
CA LEU A 657 21.60 34.93 -22.94
C LEU A 657 21.12 34.01 -24.06
N THR A 658 21.36 32.70 -23.97
CA THR A 658 20.88 31.74 -24.97
C THR A 658 19.36 31.58 -24.93
N VAL A 659 18.74 31.54 -23.75
CA VAL A 659 17.27 31.52 -23.63
C VAL A 659 16.65 32.82 -24.16
N VAL A 660 17.23 33.98 -23.85
CA VAL A 660 16.76 35.28 -24.36
C VAL A 660 16.89 35.37 -25.89
N LEU A 661 18.01 34.90 -26.46
CA LEU A 661 18.19 34.81 -27.91
C LEU A 661 17.18 33.85 -28.56
N LEU A 662 16.90 32.71 -27.93
CA LEU A 662 15.94 31.74 -28.45
C LEU A 662 14.51 32.28 -28.43
N VAL A 663 14.13 32.99 -27.36
CA VAL A 663 12.84 33.70 -27.27
C VAL A 663 12.74 34.79 -28.32
N LEU A 664 13.80 35.59 -28.54
CA LEU A 664 13.82 36.61 -29.59
C LEU A 664 13.68 36.02 -31.00
N VAL A 665 14.35 34.90 -31.28
CA VAL A 665 14.23 34.21 -32.57
C VAL A 665 12.82 33.67 -32.79
N ILE A 666 12.21 33.06 -31.77
CA ILE A 666 10.81 32.58 -31.83
C ILE A 666 9.86 33.77 -32.06
N TRP A 667 10.08 34.90 -31.39
CA TRP A 667 9.28 36.12 -31.56
C TRP A 667 9.39 36.70 -32.97
N ILE A 668 10.60 36.75 -33.54
CA ILE A 668 10.84 37.22 -34.91
C ILE A 668 10.17 36.28 -35.92
N LEU A 669 10.24 34.96 -35.72
CA LEU A 669 9.57 33.98 -36.58
C LEU A 669 8.05 34.12 -36.52
N ALA A 670 7.47 34.37 -35.34
CA ALA A 670 6.04 34.61 -35.18
C ALA A 670 5.60 35.90 -35.92
N ILE A 671 6.37 36.98 -35.82
CA ILE A 671 6.09 38.23 -36.55
C ILE A 671 6.17 38.00 -38.06
N LEU A 672 7.17 37.26 -38.55
CA LEU A 672 7.30 36.92 -39.97
C LEU A 672 6.12 36.08 -40.47
N LEU A 673 5.67 35.10 -39.68
CA LEU A 673 4.49 34.27 -40.00
C LEU A 673 3.21 35.10 -40.08
N VAL A 674 2.99 36.02 -39.13
CA VAL A 674 1.84 36.95 -39.17
C VAL A 674 1.95 37.90 -40.38
N GLY A 675 3.15 38.40 -40.68
CA GLY A 675 3.40 39.24 -41.85
C GLY A 675 3.11 38.52 -43.17
N ILE A 676 3.56 37.27 -43.31
CA ILE A 676 3.28 36.43 -44.49
C ILE A 676 1.78 36.14 -44.59
N SER A 677 1.11 35.84 -43.47
CA SER A 677 -0.34 35.62 -43.45
C SER A 677 -1.13 36.87 -43.88
N MET A 678 -0.69 38.07 -43.48
CA MET A 678 -1.32 39.33 -43.91
C MET A 678 -1.05 39.64 -45.38
N LEU A 679 0.15 39.33 -45.88
CA LEU A 679 0.49 39.45 -47.30
C LEU A 679 -0.36 38.52 -48.17
N MET A 680 -0.53 37.27 -47.73
CA MET A 680 -1.40 36.30 -48.40
C MET A 680 -2.88 36.74 -48.34
N ALA A 681 -3.36 37.24 -47.20
CA ALA A 681 -4.71 37.79 -47.10
C ALA A 681 -4.93 39.01 -48.01
N GLY A 682 -3.92 39.89 -48.14
CA GLY A 682 -3.97 41.02 -49.07
C GLY A 682 -3.93 40.61 -50.54
N LEU A 683 -3.20 39.54 -50.88
CA LEU A 683 -3.20 38.95 -52.23
C LEU A 683 -4.54 38.30 -52.57
N VAL A 684 -5.15 37.59 -51.61
CA VAL A 684 -6.49 36.99 -51.75
C VAL A 684 -7.54 38.09 -51.89
N ALA A 685 -7.48 39.17 -51.11
CA ALA A 685 -8.40 40.30 -51.23
C ALA A 685 -8.31 40.96 -52.62
N LYS A 686 -7.10 41.17 -53.16
CA LYS A 686 -6.91 41.70 -54.52
C LYS A 686 -7.40 40.73 -55.61
N LEU A 687 -7.28 39.43 -55.39
CA LEU A 687 -7.84 38.40 -56.29
C LEU A 687 -9.37 38.38 -56.25
N VAL A 688 -9.98 38.56 -55.08
CA VAL A 688 -11.43 38.63 -54.91
C VAL A 688 -12.01 39.90 -55.54
N ASP A 689 -11.34 41.05 -55.37
CA ASP A 689 -11.74 42.30 -56.02
C ASP A 689 -11.68 42.18 -57.56
N SER A 690 -10.66 41.50 -58.09
CA SER A 690 -10.53 41.23 -59.54
C SER A 690 -11.59 40.27 -60.10
N VAL A 691 -12.28 39.49 -59.24
CA VAL A 691 -13.34 38.55 -59.65
C VAL A 691 -14.74 39.16 -59.49
N SER A 692 -14.87 40.29 -58.76
CA SER A 692 -16.14 40.95 -58.49
C SER A 692 -16.66 41.90 -59.59
N GLU A 693 -15.91 42.06 -60.69
CA GLU A 693 -16.25 42.99 -61.79
C GLU A 693 -17.18 42.41 -62.88
N PHE A 694 -17.68 41.18 -62.75
CA PHE A 694 -18.64 40.60 -63.70
C PHE A 694 -20.03 40.35 -63.09
N GLU A 695 -20.82 41.43 -63.11
CA GLU A 695 -22.28 41.49 -63.42
C GLU A 695 -23.34 40.96 -62.42
N PRO A 696 -24.62 41.36 -62.54
CA PRO A 696 -25.18 42.70 -62.75
C PRO A 696 -26.40 43.02 -61.81
N LYS A 697 -26.82 44.30 -61.82
CA LYS A 697 -27.86 44.95 -60.96
C LYS A 697 -29.32 44.64 -61.37
N THR A 698 -30.25 44.96 -60.42
CA THR A 698 -31.64 45.54 -60.53
C THR A 698 -32.72 44.70 -59.80
N THR A 699 -33.72 45.18 -59.01
CA THR A 699 -34.15 46.48 -58.44
C THR A 699 -35.22 46.28 -57.33
N THR A 700 -35.18 47.09 -56.24
CA THR A 700 -36.29 47.76 -55.46
C THR A 700 -37.47 46.97 -54.81
N PRO A 701 -38.15 47.47 -53.72
CA PRO A 701 -38.49 48.89 -53.46
C PRO A 701 -38.37 49.49 -52.04
N GLN A 702 -38.43 50.83 -52.07
CA GLN A 702 -38.39 51.85 -51.01
C GLN A 702 -39.59 51.85 -50.05
N ILE A 703 -39.37 52.29 -48.80
CA ILE A 703 -40.23 53.28 -48.10
C ILE A 703 -39.32 54.21 -47.26
N ASP A 704 -39.58 55.51 -47.39
CA ASP A 704 -38.81 56.65 -46.89
C ASP A 704 -39.07 57.05 -45.41
N PRO A 705 -38.22 57.92 -44.82
CA PRO A 705 -38.15 58.27 -43.38
C PRO A 705 -38.86 59.64 -43.12
N PRO A 706 -38.59 60.50 -42.09
CA PRO A 706 -37.69 60.44 -40.92
C PRO A 706 -38.20 61.12 -39.60
N GLU A 707 -37.36 61.05 -38.54
CA GLU A 707 -36.98 62.18 -37.64
C GLU A 707 -37.96 62.76 -36.55
N PRO A 708 -37.51 63.63 -35.61
CA PRO A 708 -36.84 63.27 -34.35
C PRO A 708 -37.42 64.03 -33.12
N LYS A 709 -36.91 63.75 -31.89
CA LYS A 709 -36.47 64.74 -30.86
C LYS A 709 -36.70 64.32 -29.40
N LYS A 710 -35.57 64.38 -28.67
CA LYS A 710 -35.31 65.04 -27.37
C LYS A 710 -35.87 64.48 -26.05
N SER A 711 -34.86 64.24 -25.19
CA SER A 711 -34.73 64.61 -23.76
C SER A 711 -35.49 63.83 -22.68
N LYS A 712 -34.69 63.05 -21.91
CA LYS A 712 -34.47 63.00 -20.42
C LYS A 712 -35.69 63.12 -19.47
N PRO A 713 -35.63 62.65 -18.20
CA PRO A 713 -34.67 61.76 -17.52
C PRO A 713 -35.33 60.67 -16.61
N LYS A 714 -34.47 59.83 -16.00
CA LYS A 714 -34.56 59.12 -14.70
C LYS A 714 -35.91 59.04 -13.96
N ILE A 715 -36.26 57.83 -13.50
CA ILE A 715 -36.47 57.39 -12.09
C ILE A 715 -37.00 55.94 -12.13
N LYS A 716 -36.19 54.94 -11.74
CA LYS A 716 -36.30 54.19 -10.48
C LYS A 716 -37.74 53.70 -10.15
N ALA A 717 -37.94 52.39 -10.27
CA ALA A 717 -38.19 51.48 -9.15
C ALA A 717 -39.31 50.44 -9.42
N LYS A 718 -38.91 49.19 -9.18
CA LYS A 718 -39.64 48.11 -8.48
C LYS A 718 -40.88 47.47 -9.11
N ARG A 719 -40.80 46.14 -9.07
CA ARG A 719 -41.85 45.13 -8.83
C ARG A 719 -42.77 44.87 -10.04
N ASP A 720 -43.04 43.62 -10.40
CA ASP A 720 -42.94 42.34 -9.68
C ASP A 720 -42.09 41.28 -10.40
#